data_AF-A0A0S1S6G3-F1
#
_entry.id   AF-A0A0S1S6G3-F1
#
_cell.length_a   1.000
_cell.length_b   1.000
_cell.length_c   1.000
_cell.angle_alpha   90.00
_cell.angle_beta   90.00
_cell.angle_gamma   90.00
#
_symmetry.space_group_name_H-M   'P 1'
#
loop_
_entity.id
_entity.type
_entity.pdbx_description
1 polymer ?
#
loop_
_entity_poly.entity_id
_entity_poly.type
_entity_poly.pdbx_seq_one_letter_code
_entity_poly.pdbx_strand_id
1 'polypeptide(L)'
;MPFSSFDMDQVQKASRIIDMLFTKYDETQDLIATISYANKLQEGREVNNMVLRWALEVYIVHSNDAKRAGIRYPEPEAIDRSMTSDAAMVSTRRQGQPAEDWMNYWRNDADFNYHHRHWHVVYNRTAASGNPHLERQGELFGYMHSQMLARYDAERESWGLPPVSAFEYGDVAPSFNAGLEFHSDRQWAGFVPRPTQRWSSNTVSTFTRWQRSYNSAVDSGQVATGVEMTPNWSGHILEASSGRYTRTYGDYHNSGHGIFGSSGIPRNVGSYMNSPLTAVRDPIFFRWHKRIDDMWQANNDYYRSDLADGPPPVVITPDDIMLSTDRNPPVGFTDWTGDGWSGRASDDEAVLRTYLGPAQKKYEWDNKLGHEKFYYHLRLRRSPEASTGQDIPVTIRIFICPRRRQSDRRMWIEMDKFVCSIESGTDHIEVTRADVHSSVIKRLRRDLEGSEPDSERRFVRTLGGFCECGWPYDMLLPRGTAAGEDYVLCVIATDNRVDSIDVRTTCGSMSYCGARGQRYPDSRHMGYPFCNPITLGSERVNIPEVFGMIPNAAHKFFKIMNDTVEAPAVNAVDIWWPYTQLRVNDGTLRREPRGGTTEYIRSDLVGTFRVLIDNDAAAPPRGQRIIVRFQGRGSGGGAYVVRDAYLAQRRGNTLNVVSGTSERVLAGDRTEFAVPESGLYSDAMPYRFDPSRGDYFLTFTLDSGAVNLPASQSMQTSTYYIPSGVAGSDFSGDWTGFSSVYRRFSSIHAVSGLMCEM
;
A
#
# COMPACT_ATOMS: atom_id res chain seq x y z
N MET A 1 1.08 -19.97 -9.45
CA MET A 1 1.65 -19.55 -8.15
C MET A 1 2.15 -18.13 -8.28
N PRO A 2 1.68 -17.21 -7.43
CA PRO A 2 2.19 -15.85 -7.40
C PRO A 2 3.67 -15.82 -7.02
N PHE A 3 4.39 -14.79 -7.49
CA PHE A 3 5.77 -14.59 -7.02
C PHE A 3 5.76 -14.22 -5.54
N SER A 4 6.56 -14.94 -4.74
CA SER A 4 6.83 -14.60 -3.36
C SER A 4 8.30 -14.25 -3.17
N SER A 5 8.57 -13.01 -2.75
CA SER A 5 9.93 -12.59 -2.35
C SER A 5 10.35 -13.22 -1.02
N PHE A 6 9.43 -13.90 -0.34
CA PHE A 6 9.64 -14.61 0.91
C PHE A 6 9.87 -16.13 0.68
N ASP A 7 9.76 -16.60 -0.57
CA ASP A 7 10.07 -17.98 -0.96
C ASP A 7 11.51 -18.06 -1.52
N MET A 8 12.38 -18.82 -0.84
CA MET A 8 13.78 -18.96 -1.22
C MET A 8 13.99 -19.54 -2.61
N ASP A 9 13.18 -20.52 -3.03
CA ASP A 9 13.33 -21.18 -4.33
C ASP A 9 12.96 -20.22 -5.47
N GLN A 10 11.88 -19.46 -5.31
CA GLN A 10 11.45 -18.47 -6.30
C GLN A 10 12.45 -17.34 -6.47
N VAL A 11 12.98 -16.84 -5.36
CA VAL A 11 14.00 -15.77 -5.39
C VAL A 11 15.31 -16.27 -6.02
N GLN A 12 15.75 -17.51 -5.75
CA GLN A 12 16.92 -18.08 -6.41
C GLN A 12 16.69 -18.27 -7.92
N LYS A 13 15.50 -18.71 -8.32
CA LYS A 13 15.11 -18.80 -9.74
C LYS A 13 15.17 -17.43 -10.41
N ALA A 14 14.63 -16.40 -9.76
CA ALA A 14 14.70 -15.05 -10.29
C ALA A 14 16.13 -14.49 -10.34
N SER A 15 16.97 -14.77 -9.33
CA SER A 15 18.39 -14.36 -9.32
C SER A 15 19.12 -14.87 -10.56
N ARG A 16 18.91 -16.15 -10.92
CA ARG A 16 19.51 -16.72 -12.14
C ARG A 16 19.06 -15.99 -13.41
N ILE A 17 17.79 -15.59 -13.47
CA ILE A 17 17.26 -14.85 -14.62
C ILE A 17 17.87 -13.44 -14.67
N ILE A 18 17.99 -12.78 -13.52
CA ILE A 18 18.64 -11.47 -13.43
C ILE A 18 20.07 -11.56 -14.00
N ASP A 19 20.85 -12.56 -13.57
CA ASP A 19 22.21 -12.79 -14.09
C ASP A 19 22.20 -13.02 -15.61
N MET A 20 21.26 -13.83 -16.11
CA MET A 20 21.10 -14.07 -17.55
C MET A 20 20.77 -12.78 -18.32
N LEU A 21 19.96 -11.88 -17.78
CA LEU A 21 19.63 -10.59 -18.41
C LEU A 21 20.84 -9.66 -18.46
N PHE A 22 21.63 -9.59 -17.38
CA PHE A 22 22.89 -8.81 -17.36
C PHE A 22 23.92 -9.39 -18.32
N THR A 23 24.15 -10.71 -18.28
CA THR A 23 25.05 -11.39 -19.23
C THR A 23 24.61 -11.17 -20.67
N LYS A 24 23.30 -11.25 -20.95
CA LYS A 24 22.79 -11.05 -22.31
C LYS A 24 23.06 -9.64 -22.83
N TYR A 25 22.94 -8.66 -21.95
CA TYR A 25 23.30 -7.29 -22.27
C TYR A 25 24.82 -7.17 -22.50
N ASP A 26 25.65 -7.74 -21.64
CA ASP A 26 27.10 -7.68 -21.79
C ASP A 26 27.58 -8.28 -23.13
N GLU A 27 26.96 -9.37 -23.58
CA GLU A 27 27.24 -10.00 -24.88
C GLU A 27 26.83 -9.15 -26.08
N THR A 28 25.67 -8.50 -26.01
CA THR A 28 25.02 -7.89 -27.18
C THR A 28 25.21 -6.38 -27.25
N GLN A 29 25.44 -5.75 -26.10
CA GLN A 29 25.36 -4.30 -25.90
C GLN A 29 24.05 -3.71 -26.46
N ASP A 30 22.98 -4.52 -26.51
CA ASP A 30 21.69 -4.16 -27.11
C ASP A 30 20.54 -4.48 -26.14
N LEU A 31 19.92 -3.42 -25.64
CA LEU A 31 18.79 -3.50 -24.72
C LEU A 31 17.55 -4.17 -25.37
N ILE A 32 17.32 -3.97 -26.67
CA ILE A 32 16.21 -4.61 -27.38
C ILE A 32 16.45 -6.12 -27.45
N ALA A 33 17.68 -6.55 -27.69
CA ALA A 33 18.04 -7.95 -27.67
C ALA A 33 17.85 -8.59 -26.28
N THR A 34 18.20 -7.88 -25.21
CA THR A 34 17.99 -8.34 -23.81
C THR A 34 16.50 -8.47 -23.47
N ILE A 35 15.68 -7.46 -23.79
CA ILE A 35 14.23 -7.53 -23.54
C ILE A 35 13.57 -8.60 -24.41
N SER A 36 14.00 -8.76 -25.66
CA SER A 36 13.54 -9.83 -26.55
C SER A 36 13.91 -11.22 -26.01
N TYR A 37 15.07 -11.34 -25.36
CA TYR A 37 15.48 -12.56 -24.68
C TYR A 37 14.57 -12.88 -23.49
N ALA A 38 14.24 -11.89 -22.67
CA ALA A 38 13.26 -12.06 -21.59
C ALA A 38 11.89 -12.52 -22.13
N ASN A 39 11.42 -11.92 -23.23
CA ASN A 39 10.18 -12.33 -23.88
C ASN A 39 10.22 -13.78 -24.37
N LYS A 40 11.35 -14.23 -24.95
CA LYS A 40 11.54 -15.64 -25.34
C LYS A 40 11.46 -16.60 -24.14
N LEU A 41 12.06 -16.24 -23.00
CA LEU A 41 11.95 -17.03 -21.76
C LEU A 41 10.49 -17.14 -21.29
N GLN A 42 9.70 -16.08 -21.47
CA GLN A 42 8.27 -16.08 -21.16
C GLN A 42 7.47 -16.98 -22.12
N GLU A 43 7.70 -16.84 -23.43
CA GLU A 43 7.00 -17.59 -24.49
C GLU A 43 7.30 -19.08 -24.43
N GLY A 44 8.55 -19.44 -24.12
CA GLY A 44 8.97 -20.83 -23.93
C GLY A 44 8.34 -21.53 -22.71
N ARG A 45 7.63 -20.78 -21.84
CA ARG A 45 7.06 -21.25 -20.56
C ARG A 45 8.08 -21.93 -19.64
N GLU A 46 9.37 -21.67 -19.85
CA GLU A 46 10.47 -22.22 -19.05
C GLU A 46 10.49 -21.61 -17.64
N VAL A 47 9.86 -20.44 -17.47
CA VAL A 47 9.82 -19.69 -16.22
C VAL A 47 8.38 -19.23 -15.89
N ASN A 48 8.03 -19.26 -14.61
CA ASN A 48 6.83 -18.60 -14.10
C ASN A 48 6.85 -17.09 -14.45
N ASN A 49 5.79 -16.61 -15.10
CA ASN A 49 5.65 -15.21 -15.54
C ASN A 49 5.90 -14.19 -14.41
N MET A 50 5.42 -14.45 -13.19
CA MET A 50 5.58 -13.52 -12.07
C MET A 50 7.02 -13.49 -11.52
N VAL A 51 7.75 -14.60 -11.61
CA VAL A 51 9.19 -14.68 -11.31
C VAL A 51 9.98 -13.86 -12.33
N LEU A 52 9.66 -14.01 -13.62
CA LEU A 52 10.28 -13.25 -14.70
C LEU A 52 9.98 -11.75 -14.59
N ARG A 53 8.73 -11.37 -14.25
CA ARG A 53 8.34 -9.97 -14.03
C ARG A 53 9.17 -9.32 -12.94
N TRP A 54 9.35 -10.00 -11.79
CA TRP A 54 10.21 -9.48 -10.73
C TRP A 54 11.68 -9.40 -11.15
N ALA A 55 12.20 -10.41 -11.86
CA ALA A 55 13.56 -10.38 -12.38
C ALA A 55 13.79 -9.19 -13.35
N LEU A 56 12.79 -8.89 -14.20
CA LEU A 56 12.81 -7.72 -15.07
C LEU A 56 12.73 -6.41 -14.29
N GLU A 57 11.89 -6.32 -13.27
CA GLU A 57 11.83 -5.17 -12.36
C GLU A 57 13.20 -4.89 -11.73
N VAL A 58 13.88 -5.92 -11.21
CA VAL A 58 15.24 -5.81 -10.67
C VAL A 58 16.24 -5.39 -11.75
N TYR A 59 16.19 -6.00 -12.94
CA TYR A 59 17.06 -5.62 -14.05
C TYR A 59 16.89 -4.14 -14.43
N ILE A 60 15.65 -3.64 -14.55
CA ILE A 60 15.36 -2.23 -14.86
C ILE A 60 15.93 -1.31 -13.77
N VAL A 61 15.74 -1.67 -12.50
CA VAL A 61 16.19 -0.87 -11.35
C VAL A 61 17.71 -0.89 -11.18
N HIS A 62 18.43 -1.91 -11.63
CA HIS A 62 19.88 -2.02 -11.41
C HIS A 62 20.71 -1.83 -12.69
N SER A 63 20.11 -1.90 -13.87
CA SER A 63 20.79 -1.66 -15.16
C SER A 63 20.97 -0.17 -15.43
N ASN A 64 22.22 0.27 -15.57
CA ASN A 64 22.52 1.64 -15.99
C ASN A 64 22.02 1.93 -17.41
N ASP A 65 21.94 0.92 -18.26
CA ASP A 65 21.54 1.02 -19.66
C ASP A 65 20.03 1.13 -19.84
N ALA A 66 19.26 0.32 -19.11
CA ALA A 66 17.80 0.47 -19.06
C ALA A 66 17.42 1.91 -18.65
N LYS A 67 18.14 2.44 -17.65
CA LYS A 67 17.97 3.82 -17.18
C LYS A 67 18.43 4.86 -18.19
N ARG A 68 19.56 4.67 -18.88
CA ARG A 68 20.03 5.57 -19.96
C ARG A 68 19.02 5.64 -21.10
N ALA A 69 18.37 4.52 -21.43
CA ALA A 69 17.31 4.45 -22.41
C ALA A 69 15.97 5.06 -21.93
N GLY A 70 15.90 5.54 -20.69
CA GLY A 70 14.70 6.14 -20.13
C GLY A 70 13.58 5.13 -19.83
N ILE A 71 13.90 3.83 -19.72
CA ILE A 71 12.92 2.83 -19.27
C ILE A 71 12.56 3.15 -17.83
N ARG A 72 11.25 3.30 -17.59
CA ARG A 72 10.71 3.60 -16.28
C ARG A 72 10.30 2.35 -15.54
N TYR A 73 10.46 2.36 -14.22
CA TYR A 73 9.79 1.40 -13.37
C TYR A 73 8.27 1.48 -13.55
N PRO A 74 7.55 0.35 -13.54
CA PRO A 74 6.09 0.35 -13.69
C PRO A 74 5.40 1.17 -12.59
N GLU A 75 4.51 2.07 -12.98
CA GLU A 75 3.62 2.79 -12.06
C GLU A 75 2.28 2.04 -11.91
N PRO A 76 1.54 2.25 -10.80
CA PRO A 76 0.16 1.79 -10.70
C PRO A 76 -0.71 2.37 -11.82
N GLU A 77 -1.50 1.51 -12.44
CA GLU A 77 -2.46 1.94 -13.46
C GLU A 77 -3.52 2.86 -12.85
N ALA A 78 -3.85 3.94 -13.56
CA ALA A 78 -4.98 4.79 -13.20
C ALA A 78 -6.28 3.96 -13.20
N ILE A 79 -7.22 4.33 -12.33
CA ILE A 79 -8.57 3.79 -12.42
C ILE A 79 -9.12 4.11 -13.81
N ASP A 80 -9.62 3.08 -14.48
CA ASP A 80 -10.46 3.30 -15.64
C ASP A 80 -11.83 3.72 -15.12
N ARG A 81 -12.13 5.02 -15.19
CA ARG A 81 -13.41 5.56 -14.72
C ARG A 81 -14.61 5.07 -15.55
N SER A 82 -14.36 4.43 -16.69
CA SER A 82 -15.39 3.73 -17.46
C SER A 82 -15.68 2.31 -16.93
N MET A 83 -14.80 1.76 -16.07
CA MET A 83 -15.00 0.50 -15.36
C MET A 83 -15.57 0.68 -13.94
N THR A 84 -15.41 1.87 -13.32
CA THR A 84 -15.86 2.14 -11.93
C THR A 84 -17.39 2.14 -11.73
N SER A 85 -18.16 1.79 -12.75
CA SER A 85 -19.61 1.68 -12.68
C SER A 85 -20.16 0.25 -12.69
N ASP A 86 -19.32 -0.75 -12.95
CA ASP A 86 -19.77 -2.16 -12.97
C ASP A 86 -19.53 -2.90 -11.65
N ALA A 87 -18.72 -2.32 -10.76
CA ALA A 87 -18.68 -2.64 -9.33
C ALA A 87 -19.29 -1.47 -8.55
N ALA A 88 -20.55 -1.13 -8.81
CA ALA A 88 -21.35 -0.36 -7.88
C ALA A 88 -21.61 -1.23 -6.63
N MET A 89 -20.56 -1.47 -5.86
CA MET A 89 -20.63 -1.97 -4.50
C MET A 89 -21.32 -0.86 -3.72
N VAL A 90 -22.54 -1.16 -3.33
CA VAL A 90 -23.39 -0.28 -2.55
C VAL A 90 -22.65 0.04 -1.27
N SER A 91 -22.27 1.31 -1.15
CA SER A 91 -21.62 1.86 0.00
C SER A 91 -22.62 1.85 1.17
N THR A 92 -22.68 0.74 1.91
CA THR A 92 -23.51 0.68 3.11
C THR A 92 -22.79 1.44 4.22
N ARG A 93 -23.30 2.62 4.59
CA ARG A 93 -22.93 3.28 5.85
C ARG A 93 -23.17 2.29 6.99
N ARG A 94 -22.12 1.75 7.59
CA ARG A 94 -22.21 1.02 8.85
C ARG A 94 -21.99 1.99 10.01
N GLN A 95 -23.05 2.28 10.77
CA GLN A 95 -22.88 2.74 12.14
C GLN A 95 -22.46 1.53 13.00
N GLY A 96 -21.23 1.55 13.53
CA GLY A 96 -20.68 0.46 14.37
C GLY A 96 -19.78 -0.54 13.61
N GLN A 97 -18.65 -0.90 14.23
CA GLN A 97 -17.39 -1.44 13.68
C GLN A 97 -17.46 -2.63 12.68
N PRO A 98 -16.45 -2.74 11.78
CA PRO A 98 -15.09 -3.22 12.15
C PRO A 98 -14.01 -2.11 12.23
N ALA A 99 -13.23 -2.06 13.31
CA ALA A 99 -12.14 -1.09 13.55
C ALA A 99 -11.10 -1.02 12.43
N GLU A 100 -10.72 -2.15 11.85
CA GLU A 100 -9.62 -2.17 10.87
C GLU A 100 -10.06 -1.69 9.49
N ASP A 101 -11.34 -1.77 9.13
CA ASP A 101 -11.79 -1.42 7.78
C ASP A 101 -11.73 0.09 7.49
N TRP A 102 -11.74 0.94 8.51
CA TRP A 102 -11.56 2.39 8.30
C TRP A 102 -10.18 2.74 7.76
N MET A 103 -9.18 1.90 8.03
CA MET A 103 -7.80 2.09 7.58
C MET A 103 -7.57 1.58 6.14
N ASN A 104 -8.64 1.14 5.46
CA ASN A 104 -8.56 0.54 4.14
C ASN A 104 -8.08 1.49 3.05
N TYR A 105 -8.52 2.76 3.05
CA TYR A 105 -8.00 3.76 2.11
C TYR A 105 -6.47 3.88 2.20
N TRP A 106 -5.93 3.75 3.41
CA TRP A 106 -4.51 3.87 3.68
C TRP A 106 -3.74 2.61 3.28
N ARG A 107 -4.19 1.43 3.75
CA ARG A 107 -3.54 0.14 3.44
C ARG A 107 -3.65 -0.27 1.97
N ASN A 108 -4.68 0.20 1.28
CA ASN A 108 -4.94 -0.11 -0.13
C ASN A 108 -4.52 1.02 -1.07
N ASP A 109 -3.92 2.10 -0.57
CA ASP A 109 -3.33 3.13 -1.41
C ASP A 109 -2.34 2.50 -2.39
N ALA A 110 -2.56 2.74 -3.68
CA ALA A 110 -1.78 2.08 -4.72
C ALA A 110 -0.33 2.55 -4.71
N ASP A 111 -0.07 3.83 -4.48
CA ASP A 111 1.28 4.38 -4.44
C ASP A 111 2.07 3.85 -3.26
N PHE A 112 1.42 3.65 -2.12
CA PHE A 112 2.06 3.09 -0.94
C PHE A 112 2.46 1.62 -1.16
N ASN A 113 1.57 0.81 -1.72
CA ASN A 113 1.88 -0.58 -2.06
C ASN A 113 3.00 -0.68 -3.11
N TYR A 114 3.02 0.23 -4.08
CA TYR A 114 4.10 0.32 -5.07
C TYR A 114 5.41 0.83 -4.47
N HIS A 115 5.38 1.78 -3.53
CA HIS A 115 6.56 2.22 -2.80
C HIS A 115 7.21 1.06 -2.05
N HIS A 116 6.43 0.30 -1.28
CA HIS A 116 6.92 -0.85 -0.54
C HIS A 116 7.49 -1.94 -1.47
N ARG A 117 6.82 -2.22 -2.60
CA ARG A 117 7.35 -3.12 -3.64
C ARG A 117 8.67 -2.61 -4.24
N HIS A 118 8.70 -1.35 -4.65
CA HIS A 118 9.87 -0.75 -5.29
C HIS A 118 11.06 -0.74 -4.33
N TRP A 119 10.84 -0.40 -3.06
CA TRP A 119 11.87 -0.44 -2.02
C TRP A 119 12.55 -1.82 -1.95
N HIS A 120 11.76 -2.91 -1.93
CA HIS A 120 12.29 -4.28 -1.94
C HIS A 120 12.90 -4.73 -3.29
N VAL A 121 12.63 -4.03 -4.40
CA VAL A 121 13.33 -4.26 -5.68
C VAL A 121 14.70 -3.57 -5.68
N VAL A 122 14.78 -2.34 -5.15
CA VAL A 122 16.03 -1.61 -4.95
C VAL A 122 16.91 -2.35 -3.96
N TYR A 123 16.37 -2.68 -2.79
CA TYR A 123 17.04 -3.36 -1.69
C TYR A 123 16.62 -4.83 -1.61
N ASN A 124 17.11 -5.63 -2.55
CA ASN A 124 16.79 -7.06 -2.60
C ASN A 124 17.83 -7.93 -1.88
N ARG A 125 17.39 -9.09 -1.40
CA ARG A 125 18.21 -10.11 -0.71
C ARG A 125 19.16 -10.92 -1.61
N THR A 126 19.10 -10.74 -2.93
CA THR A 126 19.96 -11.48 -3.90
C THR A 126 21.20 -10.72 -4.32
N ALA A 127 21.24 -9.40 -4.12
CA ALA A 127 22.38 -8.55 -4.48
C ALA A 127 23.55 -8.62 -3.46
N ALA A 128 23.44 -9.47 -2.43
CA ALA A 128 24.34 -9.48 -1.27
C ALA A 128 25.71 -10.16 -1.50
N SER A 129 25.96 -10.86 -2.61
CA SER A 129 27.29 -11.43 -2.88
C SER A 129 28.15 -10.46 -3.67
N GLY A 130 28.80 -9.53 -2.96
CA GLY A 130 29.94 -8.76 -3.47
C GLY A 130 29.63 -7.41 -4.13
N ASN A 131 28.40 -6.88 -4.01
CA ASN A 131 28.07 -5.59 -4.60
C ASN A 131 28.26 -4.42 -3.60
N PRO A 132 29.13 -3.42 -3.88
CA PRO A 132 29.33 -2.23 -3.03
C PRO A 132 28.10 -1.30 -2.91
N HIS A 133 26.97 -1.62 -3.55
CA HIS A 133 25.76 -0.80 -3.63
C HIS A 133 24.74 -0.97 -2.48
N LEU A 134 25.06 -1.68 -1.38
CA LEU A 134 24.13 -2.01 -0.28
C LEU A 134 24.59 -1.53 1.11
N GLU A 135 25.39 -0.48 1.16
CA GLU A 135 25.80 0.16 2.41
C GLU A 135 24.58 0.66 3.19
N ARG A 136 24.45 0.22 4.45
CA ARG A 136 23.34 0.55 5.36
C ARG A 136 21.96 0.01 4.97
N GLN A 137 21.87 -0.99 4.07
CA GLN A 137 20.59 -1.60 3.70
C GLN A 137 19.82 -2.13 4.91
N GLY A 138 20.47 -2.85 5.83
CA GLY A 138 19.80 -3.39 7.01
C GLY A 138 19.28 -2.28 7.93
N GLU A 139 20.01 -1.18 8.06
CA GLU A 139 19.52 -0.03 8.83
C GLU A 139 18.32 0.63 8.15
N LEU A 140 18.37 0.76 6.81
CA LEU A 140 17.26 1.29 6.03
C LEU A 140 16.03 0.39 6.09
N PHE A 141 16.21 -0.93 6.14
CA PHE A 141 15.13 -1.89 6.41
C PHE A 141 14.45 -1.58 7.73
N GLY A 142 15.22 -1.46 8.82
CA GLY A 142 14.68 -1.10 10.13
C GLY A 142 13.95 0.23 10.08
N TYR A 143 14.61 1.26 9.56
CA TYR A 143 14.09 2.63 9.57
C TYR A 143 12.81 2.83 8.73
N MET A 144 12.80 2.33 7.48
CA MET A 144 11.65 2.50 6.58
C MET A 144 10.39 1.84 7.17
N HIS A 145 10.52 0.63 7.74
CA HIS A 145 9.41 -0.06 8.38
C HIS A 145 9.02 0.57 9.73
N SER A 146 9.96 1.10 10.52
CA SER A 146 9.62 1.92 11.71
C SER A 146 8.78 3.15 11.31
N GLN A 147 9.13 3.82 10.22
CA GLN A 147 8.38 4.97 9.71
C GLN A 147 6.99 4.58 9.17
N MET A 148 6.85 3.42 8.51
CA MET A 148 5.53 2.88 8.16
C MET A 148 4.65 2.67 9.40
N LEU A 149 5.21 2.15 10.50
CA LEU A 149 4.48 1.94 11.75
C LEU A 149 4.09 3.26 12.42
N ALA A 150 5.00 4.23 12.50
CA ALA A 150 4.72 5.55 13.08
C ALA A 150 3.57 6.25 12.33
N ARG A 151 3.61 6.20 10.98
CA ARG A 151 2.56 6.75 10.11
C ARG A 151 1.25 5.98 10.26
N TYR A 152 1.29 4.64 10.32
CA TYR A 152 0.10 3.82 10.54
C TYR A 152 -0.54 4.10 11.90
N ASP A 153 0.26 4.18 12.97
CA ASP A 153 -0.25 4.47 14.32
C ASP A 153 -0.83 5.89 14.42
N ALA A 154 -0.22 6.89 13.77
CA ALA A 154 -0.81 8.23 13.68
C ALA A 154 -2.17 8.22 12.98
N GLU A 155 -2.32 7.47 11.88
CA GLU A 155 -3.58 7.33 11.16
C GLU A 155 -4.66 6.58 11.95
N ARG A 156 -4.27 5.50 12.66
CA ARG A 156 -5.16 4.79 13.59
C ARG A 156 -5.69 5.73 14.64
N GLU A 157 -4.80 6.54 15.18
CA GLU A 157 -5.10 7.54 16.20
C GLU A 157 -6.09 8.61 15.72
N SER A 158 -5.96 9.05 14.45
CA SER A 158 -6.93 9.93 13.79
C SER A 158 -8.34 9.31 13.64
N TRP A 159 -8.46 7.98 13.74
CA TRP A 159 -9.73 7.26 13.79
C TRP A 159 -10.17 6.88 15.22
N GLY A 160 -9.44 7.31 16.24
CA GLY A 160 -9.67 6.90 17.63
C GLY A 160 -9.35 5.42 17.89
N LEU A 161 -8.63 4.76 16.99
CA LEU A 161 -8.14 3.40 17.17
C LEU A 161 -6.87 3.42 18.04
N PRO A 162 -6.65 2.39 18.87
CA PRO A 162 -5.38 2.27 19.58
C PRO A 162 -4.24 2.00 18.59
N PRO A 163 -2.98 2.38 18.92
CA PRO A 163 -1.80 1.96 18.18
C PRO A 163 -1.76 0.44 17.98
N VAL A 164 -1.11 0.00 16.91
CA VAL A 164 -1.01 -1.41 16.57
C VAL A 164 -0.24 -2.17 17.65
N SER A 165 -0.79 -3.32 18.06
CA SER A 165 -0.12 -4.25 18.94
C SER A 165 0.77 -5.21 18.15
N ALA A 166 1.94 -5.52 18.71
CA ALA A 166 2.81 -6.57 18.20
C ALA A 166 2.04 -7.90 18.11
N PHE A 167 2.37 -8.70 17.10
CA PHE A 167 1.89 -10.07 17.01
C PHE A 167 2.59 -10.92 18.07
N GLU A 168 1.84 -11.60 18.93
CA GLU A 168 2.40 -12.57 19.86
C GLU A 168 2.25 -13.99 19.30
N TYR A 169 3.25 -14.86 19.54
CA TYR A 169 3.23 -16.23 19.00
C TYR A 169 2.01 -17.06 19.45
N GLY A 170 1.38 -16.68 20.56
CA GLY A 170 0.16 -17.31 21.07
C GLY A 170 -1.13 -16.83 20.40
N ASP A 171 -1.06 -15.75 19.63
CA ASP A 171 -2.21 -15.10 19.01
C ASP A 171 -2.85 -15.96 17.92
N VAL A 172 -4.12 -15.68 17.69
CA VAL A 172 -4.85 -16.13 16.51
C VAL A 172 -4.96 -14.94 15.57
N ALA A 173 -4.31 -15.03 14.41
CA ALA A 173 -4.41 -14.00 13.39
C ALA A 173 -5.82 -14.06 12.74
N PRO A 174 -6.61 -12.97 12.79
CA PRO A 174 -7.94 -12.91 12.17
C PRO A 174 -7.84 -13.13 10.67
N SER A 175 -8.90 -13.61 10.00
CA SER A 175 -8.90 -13.67 8.53
C SER A 175 -8.88 -12.26 7.92
N PHE A 176 -8.46 -12.16 6.65
CA PHE A 176 -8.49 -10.90 5.92
C PHE A 176 -8.76 -11.12 4.43
N ASN A 177 -9.52 -10.21 3.82
CA ASN A 177 -9.88 -10.22 2.41
C ASN A 177 -9.77 -8.81 1.82
N ALA A 178 -9.00 -8.67 0.74
CA ALA A 178 -8.77 -7.42 0.01
C ALA A 178 -9.88 -7.06 -1.01
N GLY A 179 -10.96 -7.86 -1.09
CA GLY A 179 -12.15 -7.58 -1.88
C GLY A 179 -12.17 -8.19 -3.29
N LEU A 180 -13.37 -8.24 -3.87
CA LEU A 180 -13.65 -8.90 -5.15
C LEU A 180 -12.83 -8.33 -6.31
N GLU A 181 -12.78 -7.00 -6.45
CA GLU A 181 -12.06 -6.33 -7.54
C GLU A 181 -10.59 -6.77 -7.63
N PHE A 182 -9.96 -6.94 -6.47
CA PHE A 182 -8.59 -7.44 -6.37
C PHE A 182 -8.47 -8.88 -6.90
N HIS A 183 -9.42 -9.76 -6.57
CA HIS A 183 -9.37 -11.16 -6.99
C HIS A 183 -9.80 -11.41 -8.44
N SER A 184 -10.60 -10.51 -9.03
CA SER A 184 -11.04 -10.61 -10.41
C SER A 184 -9.96 -10.27 -11.44
N ASP A 185 -8.92 -9.51 -11.06
CA ASP A 185 -7.86 -9.15 -12.00
C ASP A 185 -6.86 -10.30 -12.21
N ARG A 186 -6.57 -10.60 -13.48
CA ARG A 186 -5.64 -11.64 -13.91
C ARG A 186 -4.21 -11.43 -13.39
N GLN A 187 -3.79 -10.19 -13.14
CA GLN A 187 -2.48 -9.86 -12.57
C GLN A 187 -2.33 -10.36 -11.13
N TRP A 188 -3.45 -10.48 -10.40
CA TRP A 188 -3.49 -10.99 -9.04
C TRP A 188 -3.89 -12.46 -8.96
N ALA A 189 -3.95 -13.15 -10.11
CA ALA A 189 -4.28 -14.55 -10.17
C ALA A 189 -3.32 -15.38 -9.30
N GLY A 190 -3.89 -16.00 -8.27
CA GLY A 190 -3.16 -16.82 -7.31
C GLY A 190 -2.94 -16.18 -5.95
N PHE A 191 -3.38 -14.93 -5.75
CA PHE A 191 -3.60 -14.39 -4.41
C PHE A 191 -5.02 -14.73 -3.91
N VAL A 192 -5.12 -15.21 -2.68
CA VAL A 192 -6.39 -15.59 -2.02
C VAL A 192 -6.54 -14.91 -0.66
N PRO A 193 -7.76 -14.78 -0.12
CA PRO A 193 -7.97 -14.30 1.24
C PRO A 193 -7.15 -15.10 2.26
N ARG A 194 -6.62 -14.41 3.27
CA ARG A 194 -5.88 -15.07 4.36
C ARG A 194 -6.90 -15.66 5.33
N PRO A 195 -6.85 -16.98 5.61
CA PRO A 195 -7.73 -17.58 6.60
C PRO A 195 -7.32 -17.15 8.02
N THR A 196 -8.19 -17.43 8.98
CA THR A 196 -7.80 -17.37 10.39
C THR A 196 -6.66 -18.36 10.64
N GLN A 197 -5.58 -17.91 11.25
CA GLN A 197 -4.36 -18.70 11.40
C GLN A 197 -3.85 -18.69 12.84
N ARG A 198 -3.35 -19.84 13.29
CA ARG A 198 -2.60 -19.98 14.54
C ARG A 198 -1.27 -20.66 14.24
N TRP A 199 -0.20 -20.15 14.82
CA TRP A 199 1.13 -20.73 14.61
C TRP A 199 1.25 -22.09 15.32
N SER A 200 1.86 -23.07 14.65
CA SER A 200 2.09 -24.40 15.22
C SER A 200 3.14 -24.36 16.34
N SER A 201 3.12 -25.30 17.26
CA SER A 201 4.12 -25.39 18.34
C SER A 201 5.57 -25.48 17.80
N ASN A 202 5.78 -26.13 16.65
CA ASN A 202 7.09 -26.23 16.00
C ASN A 202 7.54 -24.87 15.44
N THR A 203 6.61 -24.13 14.83
CA THR A 203 6.85 -22.76 14.37
C THR A 203 7.23 -21.86 15.53
N VAL A 204 6.42 -21.86 16.60
CA VAL A 204 6.68 -21.05 17.80
C VAL A 204 8.04 -21.38 18.43
N SER A 205 8.38 -22.67 18.55
CA SER A 205 9.68 -23.11 19.06
C SER A 205 10.86 -22.59 18.21
N THR A 206 10.72 -22.65 16.88
CA THR A 206 11.74 -22.17 15.95
C THR A 206 11.97 -20.67 16.07
N PHE A 207 10.89 -19.88 16.04
CA PHE A 207 10.97 -18.41 16.17
C PHE A 207 11.45 -17.97 17.55
N THR A 208 11.06 -18.70 18.60
CA THR A 208 11.56 -18.45 19.96
C THR A 208 13.07 -18.65 20.03
N ARG A 209 13.61 -19.69 19.39
CA ARG A 209 15.07 -19.90 19.31
C ARG A 209 15.77 -18.77 18.57
N TRP A 210 15.27 -18.37 17.41
CA TRP A 210 15.85 -17.27 16.64
C TRP A 210 15.84 -15.94 17.40
N GLN A 211 14.72 -15.63 18.06
CA GLN A 211 14.62 -14.45 18.92
C GLN A 211 15.61 -14.49 20.09
N ARG A 212 15.80 -15.65 20.73
CA ARG A 212 16.82 -15.79 21.79
C ARG A 212 18.24 -15.58 21.26
N SER A 213 18.55 -16.12 20.09
CA SER A 213 19.86 -15.90 19.45
C SER A 213 20.08 -14.41 19.14
N TYR A 214 19.07 -13.75 18.58
CA TYR A 214 19.11 -12.30 18.32
C TYR A 214 19.34 -11.50 19.60
N ASN A 215 18.54 -11.75 20.65
CA ASN A 215 18.68 -11.05 21.93
C ASN A 215 20.08 -11.24 22.54
N SER A 216 20.62 -12.47 22.50
CA SER A 216 21.98 -12.73 22.98
C SER A 216 23.06 -11.93 22.22
N ALA A 217 22.83 -11.67 20.94
CA ALA A 217 23.74 -10.89 20.11
C ALA A 217 23.63 -9.39 20.38
N VAL A 218 22.42 -8.89 20.66
CA VAL A 218 22.17 -7.53 21.16
C VAL A 218 22.83 -7.33 22.53
N ASP A 219 22.58 -8.23 23.49
CA ASP A 219 23.10 -8.13 24.86
C ASP A 219 24.65 -8.14 24.91
N SER A 220 25.28 -8.89 24.00
CA SER A 220 26.74 -8.96 23.89
C SER A 220 27.36 -7.86 23.02
N GLY A 221 26.54 -7.09 22.29
CA GLY A 221 26.99 -6.11 21.31
C GLY A 221 27.69 -6.72 20.09
N GLN A 222 27.53 -8.03 19.84
CA GLN A 222 28.23 -8.75 18.77
C GLN A 222 27.32 -9.74 18.03
N VAL A 223 27.29 -9.65 16.70
CA VAL A 223 26.63 -10.62 15.81
C VAL A 223 27.43 -11.93 15.74
N ALA A 224 28.74 -11.82 15.82
CA ALA A 224 29.69 -12.92 15.84
C ALA A 224 31.01 -12.40 16.43
N THR A 225 31.93 -13.29 16.77
CA THR A 225 33.27 -12.90 17.23
C THR A 225 33.92 -11.90 16.27
N GLY A 226 34.20 -10.70 16.77
CA GLY A 226 34.81 -9.62 15.98
C GLY A 226 33.88 -8.88 15.01
N VAL A 227 32.55 -9.12 15.09
CA VAL A 227 31.54 -8.42 14.29
C VAL A 227 30.55 -7.74 15.22
N GLU A 228 30.63 -6.42 15.31
CA GLU A 228 29.76 -5.59 16.16
C GLU A 228 28.30 -5.67 15.71
N MET A 229 27.38 -5.68 16.69
CA MET A 229 25.95 -5.53 16.48
C MET A 229 25.62 -4.05 16.21
N THR A 230 25.85 -3.59 14.98
CA THR A 230 25.41 -2.26 14.54
C THR A 230 23.93 -2.26 14.17
N PRO A 231 23.27 -1.09 14.05
CA PRO A 231 21.95 -1.00 13.46
C PRO A 231 21.94 -1.67 12.07
N ASN A 232 22.93 -1.42 11.21
CA ASN A 232 22.93 -2.08 9.90
C ASN A 232 22.92 -3.62 10.02
N TRP A 233 23.71 -4.20 10.93
CA TRP A 233 23.72 -5.64 11.12
C TRP A 233 22.45 -6.19 11.73
N SER A 234 21.87 -5.48 12.70
CA SER A 234 20.60 -5.86 13.34
C SER A 234 19.48 -6.00 12.29
N GLY A 235 19.39 -5.10 11.32
CA GLY A 235 18.40 -5.20 10.25
C GLY A 235 18.70 -6.32 9.27
N HIS A 236 19.98 -6.50 8.90
CA HIS A 236 20.40 -7.62 8.05
C HIS A 236 20.11 -9.00 8.64
N ILE A 237 20.17 -9.17 9.96
CA ILE A 237 19.87 -10.47 10.60
C ILE A 237 18.36 -10.66 10.85
N LEU A 238 17.60 -9.58 11.08
CA LEU A 238 16.13 -9.63 11.22
C LEU A 238 15.45 -9.92 9.87
N GLU A 239 15.86 -9.22 8.81
CA GLU A 239 15.40 -9.44 7.44
C GLU A 239 16.02 -10.71 6.84
N ALA A 240 17.24 -11.06 7.27
CA ALA A 240 18.15 -12.03 6.63
C ALA A 240 18.65 -11.65 5.22
N SER A 241 18.67 -10.36 4.87
CA SER A 241 19.07 -9.89 3.53
C SER A 241 20.50 -10.22 3.11
N SER A 242 21.42 -10.43 4.06
CA SER A 242 22.79 -10.86 3.74
C SER A 242 22.94 -12.38 3.55
N GLY A 243 21.98 -13.18 4.03
CA GLY A 243 22.08 -14.63 4.12
C GLY A 243 23.17 -15.18 5.06
N ARG A 244 24.16 -14.36 5.44
CA ARG A 244 25.43 -14.76 6.10
C ARG A 244 25.24 -15.48 7.42
N TYR A 245 24.28 -15.03 8.24
CA TYR A 245 24.06 -15.55 9.59
C TYR A 245 22.71 -16.25 9.77
N THR A 246 22.06 -16.65 8.67
CA THR A 246 20.77 -17.35 8.68
C THR A 246 20.77 -18.66 9.45
N ARG A 247 21.92 -19.35 9.54
CA ARG A 247 22.04 -20.57 10.36
C ARG A 247 21.83 -20.30 11.86
N THR A 248 22.25 -19.13 12.34
CA THR A 248 22.17 -18.74 13.76
C THR A 248 20.87 -17.99 14.05
N TYR A 249 20.59 -16.93 13.27
CA TYR A 249 19.48 -16.02 13.53
C TYR A 249 18.20 -16.36 12.76
N GLY A 250 18.27 -17.30 11.82
CA GLY A 250 17.14 -17.64 10.97
C GLY A 250 16.89 -16.64 9.86
N ASP A 251 15.68 -16.74 9.30
CA ASP A 251 15.12 -15.82 8.31
C ASP A 251 13.85 -15.19 8.90
N TYR A 252 14.03 -14.46 10.01
CA TYR A 252 12.97 -14.16 10.98
C TYR A 252 11.78 -13.43 10.33
N HIS A 253 12.01 -12.23 9.77
CA HIS A 253 10.97 -11.43 9.10
C HIS A 253 10.32 -12.17 7.93
N ASN A 254 11.12 -12.72 7.00
CA ASN A 254 10.56 -13.31 5.78
C ASN A 254 9.83 -14.63 6.06
N SER A 255 10.34 -15.45 6.99
CA SER A 255 9.65 -16.68 7.40
C SER A 255 8.29 -16.37 8.01
N GLY A 256 8.17 -15.26 8.76
CA GLY A 256 6.88 -14.79 9.30
C GLY A 256 5.89 -14.46 8.17
N HIS A 257 6.35 -13.69 7.17
CA HIS A 257 5.57 -13.45 5.95
C HIS A 257 5.15 -14.76 5.25
N GLY A 258 6.06 -15.72 5.10
CA GLY A 258 5.77 -17.02 4.47
C GLY A 258 4.71 -17.83 5.22
N ILE A 259 4.70 -17.78 6.56
CA ILE A 259 3.70 -18.44 7.39
C ILE A 259 2.32 -17.81 7.18
N PHE A 260 2.19 -16.49 7.28
CA PHE A 260 0.92 -15.80 7.03
C PHE A 260 0.46 -15.93 5.58
N GLY A 261 1.44 -15.99 4.68
CA GLY A 261 1.30 -16.13 3.25
C GLY A 261 0.75 -17.49 2.78
N SER A 262 1.03 -18.56 3.52
CA SER A 262 0.86 -19.93 2.99
C SER A 262 0.17 -20.91 3.93
N SER A 263 0.04 -20.62 5.22
CA SER A 263 -0.57 -21.55 6.18
C SER A 263 -2.08 -21.66 5.97
N GLY A 264 -2.61 -22.89 5.87
CA GLY A 264 -4.04 -23.11 5.62
C GLY A 264 -4.50 -22.70 4.22
N ILE A 265 -3.57 -22.48 3.29
CA ILE A 265 -3.83 -22.05 1.92
C ILE A 265 -3.43 -23.19 0.95
N PRO A 266 -4.22 -23.48 -0.11
CA PRO A 266 -3.89 -24.54 -1.06
C PRO A 266 -2.53 -24.37 -1.74
N ARG A 267 -1.93 -25.48 -2.18
CA ARG A 267 -0.67 -25.44 -2.94
C ARG A 267 -0.85 -24.64 -4.23
N ASN A 268 0.17 -23.86 -4.60
CA ASN A 268 0.24 -23.01 -5.81
C ASN A 268 -0.53 -21.68 -5.77
N VAL A 269 -1.10 -21.30 -4.62
CA VAL A 269 -1.64 -19.97 -4.36
C VAL A 269 -1.03 -19.42 -3.05
N GLY A 270 -1.20 -18.13 -2.78
CA GLY A 270 -0.70 -17.47 -1.58
C GLY A 270 -1.64 -16.36 -1.10
N SER A 271 -1.52 -15.91 0.13
CA SER A 271 -2.22 -14.71 0.59
C SER A 271 -1.45 -13.43 0.26
N TYR A 272 -2.05 -12.28 0.55
CA TYR A 272 -1.44 -10.96 0.34
C TYR A 272 -0.07 -10.83 1.04
N MET A 273 0.13 -11.50 2.17
CA MET A 273 1.39 -11.49 2.91
C MET A 273 2.57 -12.12 2.15
N ASN A 274 2.34 -12.83 1.04
CA ASN A 274 3.39 -13.42 0.21
C ASN A 274 4.07 -12.43 -0.76
N SER A 275 3.61 -11.20 -0.90
CA SER A 275 4.25 -10.23 -1.81
C SER A 275 4.35 -8.84 -1.19
N PRO A 276 5.50 -8.15 -1.28
CA PRO A 276 5.61 -6.75 -0.87
C PRO A 276 4.61 -5.84 -1.56
N LEU A 277 4.19 -6.17 -2.78
CA LEU A 277 3.20 -5.37 -3.50
C LEU A 277 1.80 -5.42 -2.88
N THR A 278 1.52 -6.39 -2.01
CA THR A 278 0.17 -6.65 -1.50
C THR A 278 0.11 -6.84 0.02
N ALA A 279 1.24 -7.10 0.69
CA ALA A 279 1.29 -7.45 2.10
C ALA A 279 0.73 -6.34 3.01
N VAL A 280 1.02 -5.08 2.68
CA VAL A 280 0.56 -3.88 3.40
C VAL A 280 -0.97 -3.78 3.50
N ARG A 281 -1.70 -4.43 2.58
CA ARG A 281 -3.18 -4.45 2.59
C ARG A 281 -3.73 -5.18 3.82
N ASP A 282 -3.02 -6.20 4.30
CA ASP A 282 -3.44 -7.05 5.41
C ASP A 282 -3.06 -6.42 6.76
N PRO A 283 -4.01 -6.21 7.70
CA PRO A 283 -3.70 -5.68 9.03
C PRO A 283 -2.63 -6.47 9.79
N ILE A 284 -2.46 -7.78 9.51
CA ILE A 284 -1.43 -8.59 10.15
C ILE A 284 -0.01 -8.13 9.81
N PHE A 285 0.19 -7.43 8.68
CA PHE A 285 1.46 -6.83 8.29
C PHE A 285 1.99 -5.93 9.41
N PHE A 286 1.17 -4.99 9.89
CA PHE A 286 1.59 -4.02 10.90
C PHE A 286 1.84 -4.67 12.25
N ARG A 287 1.07 -5.70 12.62
CA ARG A 287 1.32 -6.45 13.85
C ARG A 287 2.63 -7.23 13.80
N TRP A 288 2.92 -7.85 12.65
CA TRP A 288 4.17 -8.56 12.42
C TRP A 288 5.37 -7.62 12.41
N HIS A 289 5.26 -6.51 11.68
CA HIS A 289 6.30 -5.48 11.62
C HIS A 289 6.49 -4.77 12.96
N LYS A 290 5.46 -4.59 13.78
CA LYS A 290 5.61 -4.06 15.14
C LYS A 290 6.49 -4.95 16.02
N ARG A 291 6.35 -6.29 15.90
CA ARG A 291 7.24 -7.23 16.61
C ARG A 291 8.69 -7.13 16.13
N ILE A 292 8.89 -7.00 14.82
CA ILE A 292 10.23 -6.82 14.24
C ILE A 292 10.83 -5.50 14.69
N ASP A 293 10.04 -4.43 14.69
CA ASP A 293 10.45 -3.12 15.21
C ASP A 293 10.77 -3.21 16.71
N ASP A 294 10.00 -3.94 17.53
CA ASP A 294 10.35 -4.13 18.96
C ASP A 294 11.72 -4.78 19.14
N MET A 295 12.07 -5.76 18.31
CA MET A 295 13.42 -6.37 18.31
C MET A 295 14.48 -5.39 17.84
N TRP A 296 14.22 -4.68 16.74
CA TRP A 296 15.09 -3.64 16.20
C TRP A 296 15.38 -2.53 17.22
N GLN A 297 14.35 -2.05 17.91
CA GLN A 297 14.46 -1.01 18.90
C GLN A 297 15.22 -1.46 20.15
N ALA A 298 15.15 -2.75 20.51
CA ALA A 298 15.98 -3.28 21.60
C ALA A 298 17.48 -3.11 21.31
N ASN A 299 17.91 -3.22 20.05
CA ASN A 299 19.27 -2.88 19.65
C ASN A 299 19.52 -1.36 19.71
N ASN A 300 18.61 -0.55 19.18
CA ASN A 300 18.77 0.91 19.18
C ASN A 300 18.82 1.52 20.59
N ASP A 301 18.22 0.86 21.58
CA ASP A 301 18.25 1.26 22.98
C ASP A 301 19.64 1.12 23.65
N TYR A 302 20.65 0.56 22.97
CA TYR A 302 22.06 0.62 23.39
C TYR A 302 22.79 1.88 22.89
N TYR A 303 22.26 2.54 21.86
CA TYR A 303 22.82 3.77 21.30
C TYR A 303 22.21 5.01 21.95
N ARG A 304 22.85 6.16 21.80
CA ARG A 304 22.35 7.44 22.30
C ARG A 304 22.43 8.48 21.19
N SER A 305 21.42 9.34 21.14
CA SER A 305 21.47 10.58 20.38
C SER A 305 21.76 11.71 21.36
N ASP A 306 23.04 11.99 21.59
CA ASP A 306 23.47 13.14 22.39
C ASP A 306 23.31 14.42 21.55
N LEU A 307 22.47 15.34 22.02
CA LEU A 307 22.24 16.62 21.35
C LEU A 307 23.22 17.71 21.80
N ALA A 308 24.01 17.46 22.84
CA ALA A 308 25.10 18.33 23.25
C ALA A 308 26.41 18.05 22.47
N ASP A 309 26.49 16.92 21.76
CA ASP A 309 27.65 16.52 20.99
C ASP A 309 27.72 17.25 19.62
N GLY A 310 28.57 18.28 19.58
CA GLY A 310 28.90 19.02 18.36
C GLY A 310 27.71 19.67 17.63
N PRO A 311 26.79 20.39 18.32
CA PRO A 311 25.77 21.16 17.62
C PRO A 311 26.42 22.27 16.78
N PRO A 312 25.89 22.57 15.58
CA PRO A 312 26.36 23.71 14.81
C PRO A 312 26.06 25.01 15.58
N PRO A 313 26.87 26.08 15.41
CA PRO A 313 26.69 27.33 16.15
C PRO A 313 25.56 28.17 15.52
N VAL A 314 24.35 27.64 15.61
CA VAL A 314 23.11 28.27 15.15
C VAL A 314 22.06 28.30 16.25
N VAL A 315 21.18 29.29 16.18
CA VAL A 315 20.03 29.45 17.07
C VAL A 315 18.75 29.37 16.26
N ILE A 316 17.81 28.54 16.73
CA ILE A 316 16.43 28.41 16.26
C ILE A 316 15.51 28.51 17.48
N THR A 317 14.49 29.34 17.39
CA THR A 317 13.45 29.50 18.41
C THR A 317 12.07 29.14 17.85
N PRO A 318 11.04 28.93 18.67
CA PRO A 318 9.69 28.65 18.17
C PRO A 318 9.14 29.71 17.20
N ASP A 319 9.54 30.98 17.36
CA ASP A 319 9.16 32.10 16.46
C ASP A 319 9.93 32.10 15.14
N ASP A 320 10.97 31.27 15.03
CA ASP A 320 11.72 31.05 13.80
C ASP A 320 11.07 29.99 12.90
N ILE A 321 10.01 29.32 13.36
CA ILE A 321 9.30 28.26 12.63
C ILE A 321 7.88 28.74 12.30
N MET A 322 7.53 28.79 11.02
CA MET A 322 6.16 29.03 10.57
C MET A 322 5.74 27.93 9.59
N LEU A 323 4.53 27.42 9.78
CA LEU A 323 3.88 26.47 8.90
C LEU A 323 2.67 27.19 8.29
N SER A 324 2.61 27.23 6.95
CA SER A 324 1.61 28.02 6.23
C SER A 324 1.19 27.33 4.93
N THR A 325 0.00 27.66 4.43
CA THR A 325 -0.46 27.29 3.08
C THR A 325 -0.10 28.36 2.04
N ASP A 326 0.37 29.54 2.49
CA ASP A 326 0.88 30.59 1.62
C ASP A 326 2.35 30.32 1.28
N ARG A 327 2.73 30.54 0.02
CA ARG A 327 4.12 30.46 -0.43
C ARG A 327 4.95 31.60 0.15
N ASN A 328 4.36 32.75 0.41
CA ASN A 328 5.06 33.87 1.02
C ASN A 328 5.03 33.70 2.54
N PRO A 329 6.15 33.94 3.23
CA PRO A 329 6.15 33.95 4.68
C PRO A 329 5.22 35.05 5.21
N PRO A 330 4.75 34.94 6.46
CA PRO A 330 3.94 35.97 7.10
C PRO A 330 4.56 37.38 7.00
N VAL A 331 3.73 38.42 6.95
CA VAL A 331 4.20 39.80 6.87
C VAL A 331 5.17 40.09 8.02
N GLY A 332 6.31 40.66 7.66
CA GLY A 332 7.40 40.99 8.58
C GLY A 332 8.22 39.80 9.05
N PHE A 333 8.00 38.56 8.58
CA PHE A 333 8.84 37.40 8.94
C PHE A 333 10.34 37.66 8.69
N THR A 334 10.62 38.45 7.66
CA THR A 334 11.97 38.89 7.27
C THR A 334 12.48 40.11 8.06
N ASP A 335 11.64 40.68 8.94
CA ASP A 335 11.98 41.87 9.73
C ASP A 335 12.65 41.42 11.04
N TRP A 336 13.98 41.41 11.01
CA TRP A 336 14.82 41.09 12.16
C TRP A 336 14.96 42.30 13.08
N THR A 337 14.48 42.19 14.33
CA THR A 337 14.68 43.22 15.36
C THR A 337 15.26 42.59 16.63
N GLY A 338 16.53 42.88 16.96
CA GLY A 338 17.19 42.32 18.15
C GLY A 338 17.15 40.80 18.17
N ASP A 339 16.63 40.22 19.25
CA ASP A 339 16.64 38.77 19.52
C ASP A 339 15.50 37.97 18.83
N GLY A 340 14.73 38.54 17.91
CA GLY A 340 13.67 37.80 17.24
C GLY A 340 12.85 38.54 16.18
N TRP A 341 11.78 37.89 15.74
CA TRP A 341 10.74 38.49 14.92
C TRP A 341 9.96 39.56 15.69
N SER A 342 9.77 40.74 15.09
CA SER A 342 8.93 41.80 15.67
C SER A 342 7.43 41.58 15.47
N GLY A 343 7.05 40.72 14.54
CA GLY A 343 5.66 40.39 14.28
C GLY A 343 5.10 39.50 15.39
N ARG A 344 3.97 39.88 15.98
CA ARG A 344 3.14 38.89 16.68
C ARG A 344 2.55 38.00 15.59
N ALA A 345 3.06 36.79 15.38
CA ALA A 345 2.14 35.75 14.91
C ALA A 345 1.01 35.79 15.91
N SER A 346 -0.23 35.82 15.43
CA SER A 346 -1.32 35.34 16.25
C SER A 346 -0.85 34.03 16.88
N ASP A 347 -1.01 33.87 18.20
CA ASP A 347 -0.81 32.59 18.89
C ASP A 347 -1.74 31.47 18.34
N ASP A 348 -2.51 31.76 17.30
CA ASP A 348 -3.30 30.81 16.53
C ASP A 348 -2.39 29.72 15.96
N GLU A 349 -2.53 28.52 16.54
CA GLU A 349 -1.88 27.30 16.06
C GLU A 349 -2.19 27.12 14.56
N ALA A 350 -1.14 26.92 13.74
CA ALA A 350 -1.31 26.68 12.32
C ALA A 350 -2.24 25.48 12.08
N VAL A 351 -3.08 25.55 11.05
CA VAL A 351 -4.00 24.49 10.69
C VAL A 351 -3.67 24.02 9.28
N LEU A 352 -3.35 22.74 9.12
CA LEU A 352 -3.26 22.09 7.82
C LEU A 352 -4.47 21.20 7.59
N ARG A 353 -4.95 21.16 6.36
CA ARG A 353 -6.10 20.37 5.94
C ARG A 353 -5.70 19.18 5.10
N THR A 354 -6.24 18.03 5.48
CA THR A 354 -6.26 16.83 4.65
C THR A 354 -7.69 16.52 4.22
N TYR A 355 -7.83 15.66 3.21
CA TYR A 355 -9.12 15.22 2.71
C TYR A 355 -9.05 13.76 2.24
N LEU A 356 -10.20 13.09 2.26
CA LEU A 356 -10.40 11.81 1.60
C LEU A 356 -11.12 12.08 0.28
N GLY A 357 -10.36 12.10 -0.81
CA GLY A 357 -10.89 12.24 -2.18
C GLY A 357 -11.26 10.87 -2.74
N PRO A 358 -11.92 10.80 -3.91
CA PRO A 358 -12.23 9.53 -4.56
C PRO A 358 -10.96 8.77 -4.94
N ALA A 359 -11.05 7.43 -4.98
CA ALA A 359 -10.01 6.57 -5.53
C ALA A 359 -9.55 7.04 -6.93
N GLN A 360 -8.24 7.04 -7.15
CA GLN A 360 -7.59 7.52 -8.37
C GLN A 360 -6.92 6.40 -9.17
N LYS A 361 -6.50 5.32 -8.51
CA LYS A 361 -5.74 4.20 -9.10
C LYS A 361 -6.43 2.87 -8.82
N LYS A 362 -6.17 1.88 -9.69
CA LYS A 362 -6.78 0.54 -9.53
C LYS A 362 -6.48 -0.02 -8.15
N TYR A 363 -7.47 -0.68 -7.56
CA TYR A 363 -7.41 -1.33 -6.24
C TYR A 363 -7.23 -0.39 -5.04
N GLU A 364 -7.34 0.93 -5.22
CA GLU A 364 -7.60 1.84 -4.11
C GLU A 364 -9.03 1.64 -3.63
N TRP A 365 -9.23 1.56 -2.32
CA TRP A 365 -10.54 1.31 -1.74
C TRP A 365 -11.23 2.62 -1.37
N ASP A 366 -12.32 2.92 -2.11
CA ASP A 366 -13.28 4.02 -1.96
C ASP A 366 -12.70 5.44 -2.02
N ASN A 367 -11.57 5.68 -1.35
CA ASN A 367 -10.95 6.98 -1.18
C ASN A 367 -9.43 6.93 -1.31
N LYS A 368 -8.85 8.09 -1.61
CA LYS A 368 -7.42 8.38 -1.53
C LYS A 368 -7.22 9.55 -0.57
N LEU A 369 -6.28 9.42 0.35
CA LEU A 369 -5.85 10.54 1.19
C LEU A 369 -5.22 11.61 0.30
N GLY A 370 -5.34 12.87 0.69
CA GLY A 370 -4.62 13.99 0.12
C GLY A 370 -4.55 15.14 1.10
N HIS A 371 -3.74 16.15 0.79
CA HIS A 371 -3.59 17.33 1.63
C HIS A 371 -3.48 18.60 0.79
N GLU A 372 -3.82 19.74 1.40
CA GLU A 372 -3.51 21.04 0.82
C GLU A 372 -2.00 21.28 0.79
N LYS A 373 -1.56 22.15 -0.12
CA LYS A 373 -0.13 22.50 -0.20
C LYS A 373 0.28 23.29 1.03
N PHE A 374 1.49 23.02 1.52
CA PHE A 374 2.05 23.77 2.65
C PHE A 374 3.54 24.07 2.48
N TYR A 375 3.99 25.05 3.26
CA TYR A 375 5.33 25.60 3.25
C TYR A 375 5.86 25.69 4.69
N TYR A 376 7.11 25.30 4.87
CA TYR A 376 7.90 25.64 6.04
C TYR A 376 8.61 26.97 5.77
N HIS A 377 8.35 27.99 6.57
CA HIS A 377 9.19 29.18 6.62
C HIS A 377 10.04 29.11 7.89
N LEU A 378 11.35 29.05 7.69
CA LEU A 378 12.32 28.85 8.75
C LEU A 378 13.28 30.03 8.78
N ARG A 379 13.68 30.40 9.99
CA ARG A 379 14.76 31.33 10.23
C ARG A 379 15.86 30.66 11.02
N LEU A 380 17.10 30.92 10.65
CA LEU A 380 18.26 30.42 11.36
C LEU A 380 19.19 31.57 11.64
N ARG A 381 19.61 31.72 12.89
CA ARG A 381 20.59 32.72 13.29
C ARG A 381 21.93 32.09 13.58
N ARG A 382 22.99 32.83 13.32
CA ARG A 382 24.32 32.55 13.82
C ARG A 382 24.31 32.74 15.35
N SER A 383 24.86 31.80 16.10
CA SER A 383 25.03 31.97 17.54
C SER A 383 25.95 33.16 17.84
N PRO A 384 25.73 33.93 18.92
CA PRO A 384 26.57 35.08 19.26
C PRO A 384 28.06 34.77 19.38
N GLU A 385 28.41 33.55 19.78
CA GLU A 385 29.78 33.08 19.97
C GLU A 385 30.44 32.61 18.66
N ALA A 386 29.68 32.52 17.57
CA ALA A 386 30.18 31.96 16.31
C ALA A 386 30.98 32.99 15.49
N SER A 387 32.10 32.56 14.92
CA SER A 387 32.91 33.40 14.02
C SER A 387 32.11 33.84 12.79
N THR A 388 32.07 35.14 12.50
CA THR A 388 31.42 35.68 11.29
C THR A 388 32.22 35.40 10.01
N GLY A 389 33.49 35.01 10.12
CA GLY A 389 34.37 34.78 8.97
C GLY A 389 34.23 33.42 8.28
N GLN A 390 33.31 32.55 8.75
CA GLN A 390 33.13 31.20 8.22
C GLN A 390 31.67 30.89 7.90
N ASP A 391 31.47 30.11 6.83
CA ASP A 391 30.18 29.50 6.50
C ASP A 391 29.77 28.50 7.58
N ILE A 392 28.47 28.44 7.89
CA ILE A 392 27.89 27.41 8.76
C ILE A 392 26.92 26.55 7.93
N PRO A 393 27.39 25.48 7.26
CA PRO A 393 26.54 24.52 6.59
C PRO A 393 25.82 23.64 7.62
N VAL A 394 24.50 23.55 7.48
CA VAL A 394 23.63 22.80 8.40
C VAL A 394 22.71 21.86 7.63
N THR A 395 22.43 20.71 8.23
CA THR A 395 21.35 19.82 7.82
C THR A 395 20.12 20.16 8.65
N ILE A 396 19.05 20.61 8.00
CA ILE A 396 17.74 20.80 8.61
C ILE A 396 17.01 19.45 8.59
N ARG A 397 16.50 19.05 9.75
CA ARG A 397 15.73 17.83 9.95
C ARG A 397 14.36 18.22 10.50
N ILE A 398 13.30 17.81 9.80
CA ILE A 398 11.92 18.15 10.14
C ILE A 398 11.16 16.87 10.48
N PHE A 399 10.55 16.83 11.66
CA PHE A 399 9.70 15.74 12.10
C PHE A 399 8.38 16.26 12.66
N ILE A 400 7.35 15.41 12.60
CA ILE A 400 6.09 15.64 13.30
C ILE A 400 5.75 14.47 14.22
N CYS A 401 4.97 14.71 15.27
CA CYS A 401 4.47 13.68 16.16
C CYS A 401 3.10 14.09 16.72
N PRO A 402 2.11 13.16 16.85
CA PRO A 402 0.89 13.46 17.59
C PRO A 402 1.26 13.98 18.98
N ARG A 403 0.69 15.11 19.42
CA ARG A 403 1.10 15.81 20.65
C ARG A 403 1.04 14.92 21.89
N ARG A 404 0.07 14.02 21.98
CA ARG A 404 -0.05 13.05 23.09
C ARG A 404 1.05 11.97 23.10
N ARG A 405 1.80 11.82 22.00
CA ARG A 405 2.87 10.83 21.79
C ARG A 405 4.26 11.44 21.72
N GLN A 406 4.41 12.75 21.91
CA GLN A 406 5.70 13.45 21.77
C GLN A 406 6.86 12.86 22.59
N SER A 407 6.59 12.21 23.73
CA SER A 407 7.60 11.52 24.54
C SER A 407 8.01 10.14 24.00
N ASP A 408 7.25 9.57 23.06
CA ASP A 408 7.58 8.30 22.41
C ASP A 408 8.39 8.56 21.14
N ARG A 409 9.69 8.27 21.20
CA ARG A 409 10.62 8.42 20.08
C ARG A 409 10.19 7.65 18.82
N ARG A 410 9.43 6.56 18.96
CA ARG A 410 8.97 5.72 17.83
C ARG A 410 7.79 6.33 17.08
N MET A 411 7.15 7.36 17.63
CA MET A 411 5.98 8.02 17.03
C MET A 411 6.36 9.26 16.21
N TRP A 412 7.63 9.62 16.15
CA TRP A 412 8.12 10.74 15.34
C TRP A 412 8.25 10.35 13.87
N ILE A 413 7.54 11.08 13.02
CA ILE A 413 7.46 10.88 11.57
C ILE A 413 8.40 11.88 10.90
N GLU A 414 9.34 11.38 10.09
CA GLU A 414 10.20 12.24 9.27
C GLU A 414 9.37 12.89 8.17
N MET A 415 9.47 14.22 8.07
CA MET A 415 8.78 15.01 7.07
C MET A 415 9.72 15.53 6.00
N ASP A 416 10.94 15.91 6.37
CA ASP A 416 11.92 16.44 5.44
C ASP A 416 13.35 16.43 6.02
N LYS A 417 14.31 16.45 5.11
CA LYS A 417 15.73 16.59 5.40
C LYS A 417 16.45 17.28 4.25
N PHE A 418 17.13 18.38 4.54
CA PHE A 418 17.85 19.14 3.53
C PHE A 418 18.97 19.98 4.12
N VAL A 419 19.80 20.53 3.24
CA VAL A 419 20.98 21.30 3.65
C VAL A 419 20.83 22.76 3.25
N CYS A 420 21.13 23.66 4.18
CA CYS A 420 21.32 25.08 3.90
C CYS A 420 22.61 25.56 4.59
N SER A 421 22.96 26.84 4.42
CA SER A 421 24.16 27.39 5.07
C SER A 421 23.99 28.86 5.37
N ILE A 422 24.40 29.27 6.56
CA ILE A 422 24.60 30.69 6.89
C ILE A 422 25.93 31.11 6.27
N GLU A 423 25.89 32.11 5.37
CA GLU A 423 27.07 32.63 4.70
C GLU A 423 28.02 33.36 5.65
N SER A 424 29.32 33.29 5.37
CA SER A 424 30.32 34.18 5.97
C SER A 424 29.89 35.64 5.79
N GLY A 425 30.01 36.44 6.85
CA GLY A 425 29.54 37.83 6.90
C GLY A 425 28.03 38.02 7.04
N THR A 426 27.26 36.93 7.16
CA THR A 426 25.80 36.96 7.37
C THR A 426 25.43 36.46 8.76
N ASP A 427 24.51 37.16 9.43
CA ASP A 427 24.06 36.85 10.78
C ASP A 427 22.87 35.88 10.83
N HIS A 428 22.07 35.82 9.76
CA HIS A 428 20.89 34.96 9.70
C HIS A 428 20.52 34.58 8.25
N ILE A 429 19.71 33.55 8.10
CA ILE A 429 19.07 33.19 6.82
C ILE A 429 17.60 32.91 7.02
N GLU A 430 16.86 33.08 5.92
CA GLU A 430 15.45 32.71 5.80
C GLU A 430 15.32 31.63 4.74
N VAL A 431 14.54 30.58 5.06
CA VAL A 431 14.30 29.46 4.17
C VAL A 431 12.80 29.28 4.03
N THR A 432 12.30 29.33 2.80
CA THR A 432 10.95 28.87 2.48
C THR A 432 11.04 27.56 1.73
N ARG A 433 10.44 26.50 2.27
CA ARG A 433 10.49 25.15 1.70
C ARG A 433 9.10 24.57 1.54
N ALA A 434 8.73 24.24 0.29
CA ALA A 434 7.44 23.62 -0.01
C ALA A 434 7.46 22.11 0.29
N ASP A 435 6.31 21.58 0.67
CA ASP A 435 6.03 20.15 0.85
C ASP A 435 6.47 19.26 -0.32
N VAL A 436 6.28 19.70 -1.57
CA VAL A 436 6.72 19.00 -2.79
C VAL A 436 8.24 18.84 -2.90
N HIS A 437 9.00 19.58 -2.09
CA HIS A 437 10.44 19.42 -1.96
C HIS A 437 10.83 18.48 -0.82
N SER A 438 9.90 17.77 -0.18
CA SER A 438 10.25 16.78 0.84
C SER A 438 11.26 15.76 0.32
N SER A 439 12.24 15.39 1.17
CA SER A 439 13.22 14.32 0.94
C SER A 439 12.66 12.90 1.14
N VAL A 440 11.41 12.80 1.61
CA VAL A 440 10.72 11.55 1.95
C VAL A 440 9.90 11.02 0.78
N ILE A 441 9.31 11.94 0.01
CA ILE A 441 8.33 11.60 -1.03
C ILE A 441 8.98 11.21 -2.36
N LYS A 442 8.22 10.53 -3.19
CA LYS A 442 8.56 10.37 -4.62
C LYS A 442 8.26 11.68 -5.36
N ARG A 443 9.30 12.50 -5.62
CA ARG A 443 9.16 13.73 -6.43
C ARG A 443 8.87 13.40 -7.90
N LEU A 444 7.82 13.98 -8.48
CA LEU A 444 7.54 13.83 -9.92
C LEU A 444 8.38 14.82 -10.74
N ARG A 445 8.82 14.39 -11.93
CA ARG A 445 9.61 15.22 -12.85
C ARG A 445 8.96 16.56 -13.19
N ARG A 446 7.64 16.56 -13.40
CA ARG A 446 6.85 17.75 -13.73
C ARG A 446 6.84 18.79 -12.60
N ASP A 447 6.97 18.33 -11.36
CA ASP A 447 6.95 19.22 -10.18
C ASP A 447 8.30 19.94 -9.99
N LEU A 448 9.33 19.49 -10.71
CA LEU A 448 10.67 20.09 -10.76
C LEU A 448 10.89 20.98 -12.00
N GLU A 449 10.01 20.88 -13.01
CA GLU A 449 10.09 21.67 -14.24
C GLU A 449 9.45 23.06 -14.00
N GLY A 450 10.29 24.09 -13.84
CA GLY A 450 9.86 25.48 -13.61
C GLY A 450 9.76 25.91 -12.14
N SER A 451 10.08 25.02 -11.19
CA SER A 451 10.32 25.40 -9.80
C SER A 451 11.64 26.17 -9.67
N GLU A 452 11.67 27.20 -8.80
CA GLU A 452 12.93 27.82 -8.36
C GLU A 452 13.91 26.72 -7.89
N PRO A 453 15.23 26.88 -8.09
CA PRO A 453 16.20 25.94 -7.55
C PRO A 453 15.95 25.75 -6.05
N ASP A 454 15.95 24.49 -5.56
CA ASP A 454 15.97 24.21 -4.13
C ASP A 454 16.97 25.16 -3.46
N SER A 455 16.63 25.78 -2.32
CA SER A 455 17.49 26.67 -1.52
C SER A 455 18.74 25.97 -0.96
N GLU A 456 19.06 24.78 -1.47
CA GLU A 456 20.21 23.95 -1.17
C GLU A 456 21.39 24.39 -2.05
N ARG A 457 22.47 24.89 -1.42
CA ARG A 457 23.70 25.39 -2.08
C ARG A 457 24.28 24.44 -3.15
N ARG A 458 25.15 24.99 -4.01
CA ARG A 458 25.99 24.26 -4.99
C ARG A 458 26.98 23.33 -4.28
N PHE A 459 26.66 22.04 -4.23
CA PHE A 459 27.57 20.98 -3.82
C PHE A 459 28.63 20.68 -4.91
N VAL A 460 29.76 20.09 -4.50
CA VAL A 460 30.91 19.73 -5.36
C VAL A 460 30.51 18.79 -6.51
N ARG A 461 29.52 17.91 -6.30
CA ARG A 461 29.03 16.98 -7.31
C ARG A 461 27.52 16.76 -7.19
N THR A 462 26.78 17.19 -8.20
CA THR A 462 25.33 16.92 -8.32
C THR A 462 25.12 15.80 -9.32
N LEU A 463 24.58 14.66 -8.87
CA LEU A 463 24.19 13.57 -9.77
C LEU A 463 22.74 13.77 -10.22
N GLY A 464 22.56 13.99 -11.53
CA GLY A 464 21.25 14.07 -12.17
C GLY A 464 20.53 12.72 -12.17
N GLY A 465 19.25 12.69 -11.80
CA GLY A 465 18.40 11.50 -11.83
C GLY A 465 17.04 11.70 -11.16
N PHE A 466 16.04 10.93 -11.58
CA PHE A 466 14.69 10.93 -11.00
C PHE A 466 14.53 9.77 -10.01
N CYS A 467 13.74 9.97 -8.95
CA CYS A 467 13.37 8.90 -8.04
C CYS A 467 12.21 8.11 -8.60
N GLU A 468 12.35 6.80 -8.70
CA GLU A 468 11.23 5.91 -9.00
C GLU A 468 10.65 5.26 -7.72
N CYS A 469 11.43 5.28 -6.63
CA CYS A 469 11.04 4.94 -5.27
C CYS A 469 10.73 6.22 -4.47
N GLY A 470 9.85 6.16 -3.48
CA GLY A 470 9.62 7.21 -2.49
C GLY A 470 8.24 7.10 -1.86
N TRP A 471 8.06 7.70 -0.68
CA TRP A 471 6.75 7.72 -0.03
C TRP A 471 5.71 8.46 -0.89
N PRO A 472 4.43 8.09 -0.87
CA PRO A 472 3.40 8.83 -1.62
C PRO A 472 3.29 10.27 -1.11
N TYR A 473 3.31 11.24 -2.03
CA TYR A 473 3.15 12.65 -1.69
C TYR A 473 1.87 12.90 -0.90
N ASP A 474 0.75 12.35 -1.39
CA ASP A 474 -0.56 12.55 -0.78
C ASP A 474 -0.68 11.99 0.66
N MET A 475 0.25 11.14 1.07
CA MET A 475 0.33 10.53 2.40
C MET A 475 1.45 11.13 3.26
N LEU A 476 1.99 12.28 2.87
CA LEU A 476 3.05 12.97 3.63
C LEU A 476 2.56 13.34 5.03
N LEU A 477 1.33 13.85 5.15
CA LEU A 477 0.64 14.12 6.40
C LEU A 477 -0.31 12.98 6.80
N PRO A 478 -0.43 12.66 8.09
CA PRO A 478 -1.52 11.85 8.60
C PRO A 478 -2.88 12.52 8.35
N ARG A 479 -3.98 11.75 8.33
CA ARG A 479 -5.33 12.30 8.17
C ARG A 479 -5.68 13.41 9.18
N GLY A 480 -5.47 13.22 10.48
CA GLY A 480 -6.02 14.11 11.50
C GLY A 480 -7.54 13.93 11.68
N THR A 481 -8.21 14.87 12.36
CA THR A 481 -9.64 14.76 12.70
C THR A 481 -10.44 15.98 12.28
N ALA A 482 -11.77 15.86 12.21
CA ALA A 482 -12.66 17.00 11.93
C ALA A 482 -12.57 18.12 12.98
N ALA A 483 -12.22 17.78 14.23
CA ALA A 483 -12.01 18.76 15.29
C ALA A 483 -10.61 19.40 15.27
N GLY A 484 -9.70 18.88 14.44
CA GLY A 484 -8.27 19.16 14.50
C GLY A 484 -7.57 18.23 15.49
N GLU A 485 -6.61 17.45 15.00
CA GLU A 485 -5.71 16.67 15.83
C GLU A 485 -4.43 17.46 16.10
N ASP A 486 -4.00 17.51 17.37
CA ASP A 486 -2.82 18.27 17.78
C ASP A 486 -1.53 17.54 17.44
N TYR A 487 -0.62 18.23 16.76
CA TYR A 487 0.71 17.76 16.41
C TYR A 487 1.80 18.71 16.91
N VAL A 488 2.98 18.14 17.11
CA VAL A 488 4.22 18.89 17.34
C VAL A 488 5.04 18.81 16.07
N LEU A 489 5.42 19.96 15.52
CA LEU A 489 6.45 20.11 14.48
C LEU A 489 7.78 20.37 15.18
N CYS A 490 8.80 19.57 14.89
CA CYS A 490 10.16 19.77 15.38
C CYS A 490 11.11 20.06 14.21
N VAL A 491 11.94 21.08 14.38
CA VAL A 491 13.01 21.45 13.45
C VAL A 491 14.32 21.42 14.22
N ILE A 492 15.29 20.67 13.68
CA ILE A 492 16.63 20.51 14.28
C ILE A 492 17.67 20.80 13.19
N ALA A 493 18.63 21.66 13.50
CA ALA A 493 19.80 21.90 12.67
C ALA A 493 21.01 21.13 13.22
N THR A 494 21.61 20.29 12.39
CA THR A 494 22.83 19.54 12.70
C THR A 494 23.99 19.97 11.80
N ASP A 495 25.24 19.81 12.25
CA ASP A 495 26.41 20.23 11.46
C ASP A 495 26.55 19.33 10.22
N ASN A 496 26.35 19.93 9.04
CA ASN A 496 26.43 19.20 7.79
C ASN A 496 27.85 18.68 7.50
N ARG A 497 28.90 19.22 8.14
CA ARG A 497 30.27 18.67 8.01
C ARG A 497 30.42 17.30 8.66
N VAL A 498 29.61 17.02 9.67
CA VAL A 498 29.56 15.72 10.34
C VAL A 498 28.58 14.79 9.63
N ASP A 499 27.45 15.33 9.21
CA ASP A 499 26.37 14.56 8.59
C ASP A 499 26.69 14.13 7.15
N SER A 500 27.28 15.02 6.34
CA SER A 500 27.48 14.79 4.91
C SER A 500 28.59 13.77 4.66
N ILE A 501 28.37 12.94 3.64
CA ILE A 501 29.38 12.06 3.04
C ILE A 501 29.83 12.54 1.64
N ASP A 502 29.68 13.85 1.36
CA ASP A 502 30.10 14.55 0.13
C ASP A 502 29.44 14.09 -1.18
N VAL A 503 28.18 13.67 -1.13
CA VAL A 503 27.41 13.27 -2.32
C VAL A 503 25.99 13.83 -2.29
N ARG A 504 25.58 14.59 -3.32
CA ARG A 504 24.18 15.01 -3.54
C ARG A 504 23.55 14.27 -4.72
N THR A 505 22.31 13.83 -4.49
CA THR A 505 21.42 13.37 -5.55
C THR A 505 20.34 14.44 -5.79
N THR A 506 19.93 14.58 -7.05
CA THR A 506 18.73 15.36 -7.42
C THR A 506 17.42 14.60 -7.16
N CYS A 507 17.54 13.36 -6.67
CA CYS A 507 16.41 12.55 -6.28
C CYS A 507 15.93 12.98 -4.89
N GLY A 508 14.67 13.38 -4.78
CA GLY A 508 14.02 13.80 -3.55
C GLY A 508 13.45 12.71 -2.63
N SER A 509 13.79 11.43 -2.80
CA SER A 509 13.28 10.32 -1.96
C SER A 509 14.38 9.68 -1.11
N MET A 510 15.46 10.44 -0.83
CA MET A 510 16.66 9.89 -0.21
C MET A 510 16.41 9.34 1.18
N SER A 511 15.45 9.88 1.94
CA SER A 511 15.17 9.45 3.31
C SER A 511 14.81 7.96 3.40
N TYR A 512 13.97 7.44 2.49
CA TYR A 512 13.54 6.04 2.51
C TYR A 512 14.16 5.17 1.42
N CYS A 513 14.66 5.77 0.33
CA CYS A 513 15.17 5.03 -0.83
C CYS A 513 16.66 5.23 -1.09
N GLY A 514 17.35 6.02 -0.27
CA GLY A 514 18.76 6.34 -0.42
C GLY A 514 19.10 7.01 -1.75
N ALA A 515 20.34 6.84 -2.18
CA ALA A 515 20.93 7.53 -3.32
C ALA A 515 21.37 6.53 -4.40
N ARG A 516 21.01 6.79 -5.66
CA ARG A 516 21.30 5.87 -6.77
C ARG A 516 22.79 5.57 -6.90
N GLY A 517 23.19 4.31 -6.66
CA GLY A 517 24.58 3.86 -6.84
C GLY A 517 25.58 4.61 -5.96
N GLN A 518 25.09 5.23 -4.89
CA GLN A 518 25.84 6.02 -3.93
C GLN A 518 25.55 5.51 -2.53
N ARG A 519 26.42 5.89 -1.61
CA ARG A 519 26.18 5.72 -0.17
C ARG A 519 25.00 6.59 0.26
N TYR A 520 24.32 6.17 1.33
CA TYR A 520 23.27 6.99 1.94
C TYR A 520 23.86 8.33 2.41
N PRO A 521 23.30 9.49 2.02
CA PRO A 521 23.99 10.78 2.04
C PRO A 521 24.14 11.43 3.43
N ASP A 522 23.67 10.78 4.48
CA ASP A 522 23.68 11.27 5.87
C ASP A 522 24.28 10.21 6.79
N SER A 523 25.43 10.51 7.40
CA SER A 523 26.22 9.60 8.24
C SER A 523 25.54 9.25 9.56
N ARG A 524 24.62 10.10 10.04
CA ARG A 524 23.87 9.87 11.28
C ARG A 524 22.98 8.64 11.15
N HIS A 525 22.63 8.02 12.29
CA HIS A 525 21.63 6.95 12.33
C HIS A 525 20.33 7.42 11.66
N MET A 526 19.71 6.56 10.87
CA MET A 526 18.48 6.89 10.15
C MET A 526 17.36 7.15 11.17
N GLY A 527 16.77 8.35 11.11
CA GLY A 527 15.83 8.85 12.12
C GLY A 527 16.46 9.67 13.23
N TYR A 528 17.74 10.06 13.14
CA TYR A 528 18.36 10.95 14.11
C TYR A 528 17.55 12.26 14.26
N PRO A 529 17.23 12.69 15.50
CA PRO A 529 17.72 12.10 16.75
C PRO A 529 16.83 11.01 17.36
N PHE A 530 15.58 10.86 16.93
CA PHE A 530 14.56 9.99 17.55
C PHE A 530 14.79 8.48 17.35
N CYS A 531 15.69 8.09 16.45
CA CYS A 531 16.08 6.69 16.24
C CYS A 531 16.64 5.99 17.49
N ASN A 532 17.19 6.76 18.44
CA ASN A 532 17.79 6.29 19.68
C ASN A 532 17.22 7.06 20.89
N PRO A 533 17.39 6.59 22.13
CA PRO A 533 17.17 7.40 23.32
C PRO A 533 17.96 8.72 23.27
N ILE A 534 17.28 9.83 23.57
CA ILE A 534 17.86 11.19 23.53
C ILE A 534 18.59 11.49 24.84
N THR A 535 19.78 12.08 24.73
CA THR A 535 20.57 12.57 25.87
C THR A 535 21.06 14.00 25.66
N LEU A 536 21.41 14.66 26.77
CA LEU A 536 22.27 15.85 26.80
C LEU A 536 23.51 15.48 27.62
N GLY A 537 24.64 15.33 26.94
CA GLY A 537 25.79 14.64 27.52
C GLY A 537 25.43 13.20 27.88
N SER A 538 25.74 12.79 29.10
CA SER A 538 25.43 11.46 29.62
C SER A 538 24.01 11.30 30.18
N GLU A 539 23.23 12.38 30.31
CA GLU A 539 21.91 12.35 30.95
C GLU A 539 20.80 12.12 29.92
N ARG A 540 19.91 11.16 30.19
CA ARG A 540 18.72 10.93 29.37
C ARG A 540 17.68 12.01 29.64
N VAL A 541 17.16 12.62 28.58
CA VAL A 541 16.21 13.74 28.67
C VAL A 541 14.88 13.36 28.02
N ASN A 542 13.79 13.93 28.53
CA ASN A 542 12.48 13.79 27.93
C ASN A 542 12.40 14.63 26.65
N ILE A 543 11.84 14.05 25.59
CA ILE A 543 11.81 14.67 24.26
C ILE A 543 11.17 16.08 24.26
N PRO A 544 10.02 16.33 24.91
CA PRO A 544 9.39 17.64 24.87
C PRO A 544 10.20 18.73 25.58
N GLU A 545 11.03 18.35 26.54
CA GLU A 545 11.83 19.27 27.34
C GLU A 545 13.14 19.64 26.61
N VAL A 546 13.70 18.70 25.84
CA VAL A 546 15.04 18.87 25.23
C VAL A 546 15.12 20.05 24.26
N PHE A 547 14.04 20.36 23.54
CA PHE A 547 14.02 21.45 22.56
C PHE A 547 14.06 22.85 23.19
N GLY A 548 13.75 22.98 24.48
CA GLY A 548 13.95 24.23 25.22
C GLY A 548 15.36 24.38 25.79
N MET A 549 16.18 23.34 25.70
CA MET A 549 17.49 23.25 26.36
C MET A 549 18.67 23.41 25.39
N ILE A 550 18.45 23.30 24.08
CA ILE A 550 19.49 23.40 23.05
C ILE A 550 19.19 24.53 22.07
N PRO A 551 20.22 25.26 21.58
CA PRO A 551 20.00 26.42 20.72
C PRO A 551 19.63 26.04 19.28
N ASN A 552 20.07 24.88 18.79
CA ASN A 552 19.97 24.47 17.39
C ASN A 552 18.69 23.67 17.07
N ALA A 553 17.69 23.68 17.95
CA ALA A 553 16.41 23.02 17.72
C ALA A 553 15.27 23.81 18.35
N ALA A 554 14.10 23.74 17.72
CA ALA A 554 12.86 24.25 18.31
C ALA A 554 11.67 23.41 17.86
N HIS A 555 10.54 23.60 18.55
CA HIS A 555 9.28 22.96 18.17
C HIS A 555 8.13 23.98 18.15
N LYS A 556 7.07 23.63 17.41
CA LYS A 556 5.84 24.40 17.31
C LYS A 556 4.63 23.48 17.26
N PHE A 557 3.53 23.90 17.87
CA PHE A 557 2.26 23.17 17.79
C PHE A 557 1.48 23.60 16.56
N PHE A 558 0.79 22.64 15.95
CA PHE A 558 -0.13 22.86 14.84
C PHE A 558 -1.22 21.79 14.88
N LYS A 559 -2.31 22.03 14.13
CA LYS A 559 -3.41 21.09 13.99
C LYS A 559 -3.46 20.52 12.58
N ILE A 560 -3.84 19.25 12.49
CA ILE A 560 -4.25 18.64 11.23
C ILE A 560 -5.76 18.41 11.28
N MET A 561 -6.48 19.06 10.38
CA MET A 561 -7.92 18.94 10.21
C MET A 561 -8.27 18.09 9.00
N ASN A 562 -9.29 17.25 9.12
CA ASN A 562 -9.86 16.51 8.01
C ASN A 562 -11.38 16.70 8.00
N ASP A 563 -11.90 17.34 6.95
CA ASP A 563 -13.32 17.70 6.85
C ASP A 563 -14.24 16.47 6.63
N THR A 564 -13.68 15.27 6.38
CA THR A 564 -14.44 14.03 6.27
C THR A 564 -14.76 13.46 7.65
N VAL A 565 -15.96 13.73 8.17
CA VAL A 565 -16.44 13.26 9.49
C VAL A 565 -16.98 11.83 9.45
N GLU A 566 -17.38 11.34 8.27
CA GLU A 566 -18.02 10.05 8.11
C GLU A 566 -16.99 8.96 7.82
N ALA A 567 -17.06 7.84 8.55
CA ALA A 567 -16.32 6.65 8.20
C ALA A 567 -16.64 6.26 6.74
N PRO A 568 -15.64 5.89 5.91
CA PRO A 568 -15.89 5.38 4.57
C PRO A 568 -16.90 4.26 4.65
N ALA A 569 -17.86 4.24 3.72
CA ALA A 569 -18.83 3.19 3.66
C ALA A 569 -18.12 1.85 3.40
N VAL A 570 -18.05 1.02 4.43
CA VAL A 570 -17.39 -0.27 4.38
C VAL A 570 -18.27 -1.24 3.61
N ASN A 571 -17.72 -1.85 2.55
CA ASN A 571 -18.37 -2.97 1.87
C ASN A 571 -18.79 -4.01 2.91
N ALA A 572 -20.00 -4.56 2.77
CA ALA A 572 -20.38 -5.69 3.60
C ALA A 572 -19.30 -6.75 3.45
N VAL A 573 -18.66 -7.11 4.57
CA VAL A 573 -17.63 -8.14 4.64
C VAL A 573 -18.27 -9.42 4.12
N ASP A 574 -18.10 -9.64 2.82
CA ASP A 574 -18.62 -10.80 2.13
C ASP A 574 -17.94 -12.02 2.79
N ILE A 575 -18.73 -13.00 3.19
CA ILE A 575 -18.23 -14.20 3.88
C ILE A 575 -17.63 -15.10 2.80
N TRP A 576 -16.34 -14.93 2.50
CA TRP A 576 -15.59 -15.68 1.48
C TRP A 576 -14.89 -16.93 2.01
N TRP A 577 -15.18 -17.34 3.25
CA TRP A 577 -14.63 -18.57 3.81
C TRP A 577 -15.76 -19.40 4.39
N PRO A 578 -15.93 -20.67 3.97
CA PRO A 578 -15.07 -21.46 3.06
C PRO A 578 -15.26 -21.23 1.54
N TYR A 579 -16.03 -20.25 1.06
CA TYR A 579 -16.47 -20.19 -0.35
C TYR A 579 -15.62 -19.31 -1.30
N THR A 580 -15.25 -19.82 -2.48
CA THR A 580 -14.58 -19.09 -3.57
C THR A 580 -15.50 -18.86 -4.76
N GLN A 581 -15.55 -17.64 -5.31
CA GLN A 581 -16.28 -17.34 -6.55
C GLN A 581 -15.69 -18.07 -7.76
N LEU A 582 -16.57 -18.75 -8.49
CA LEU A 582 -16.26 -19.32 -9.79
C LEU A 582 -16.13 -18.17 -10.80
N ARG A 583 -15.12 -18.24 -11.68
CA ARG A 583 -14.92 -17.20 -12.69
C ARG A 583 -16.17 -17.09 -13.56
N VAL A 584 -16.65 -15.86 -13.76
CA VAL A 584 -17.76 -15.56 -14.66
C VAL A 584 -17.19 -14.74 -15.81
N ASN A 585 -17.28 -15.27 -17.04
CA ASN A 585 -17.09 -14.45 -18.23
C ASN A 585 -18.44 -13.79 -18.56
N ASP A 586 -18.63 -12.56 -18.12
CA ASP A 586 -19.85 -11.78 -18.34
C ASP A 586 -19.93 -11.15 -19.75
N GLY A 587 -18.95 -11.43 -20.62
CA GLY A 587 -18.89 -10.90 -21.98
C GLY A 587 -18.18 -9.55 -22.09
N THR A 588 -17.71 -8.95 -21.01
CA THR A 588 -16.99 -7.65 -21.04
C THR A 588 -15.53 -7.76 -21.51
N LEU A 589 -15.01 -8.98 -21.68
CA LEU A 589 -13.60 -9.25 -21.99
C LEU A 589 -13.22 -9.15 -23.49
N ARG A 590 -14.11 -8.67 -24.37
CA ARG A 590 -13.77 -8.46 -25.78
C ARG A 590 -13.98 -7.00 -26.19
N ARG A 591 -12.86 -6.28 -26.32
CA ARG A 591 -12.62 -5.02 -27.06
C ARG A 591 -13.90 -4.25 -27.44
N GLU A 592 -14.13 -3.09 -26.82
CA GLU A 592 -15.06 -2.10 -27.36
C GLU A 592 -14.48 -0.66 -27.22
N PRO A 593 -14.91 0.28 -28.10
CA PRO A 593 -14.14 1.44 -28.53
C PRO A 593 -14.23 2.66 -27.60
N ARG A 594 -13.26 3.56 -27.76
CA ARG A 594 -13.12 4.82 -27.02
C ARG A 594 -14.35 5.72 -27.17
N GLY A 595 -14.93 6.14 -26.06
CA GLY A 595 -15.60 7.46 -25.94
C GLY A 595 -17.13 7.49 -25.88
N GLY A 596 -17.75 6.88 -24.87
CA GLY A 596 -19.14 7.14 -24.52
C GLY A 596 -19.38 7.09 -23.01
N THR A 597 -20.11 8.06 -22.46
CA THR A 597 -20.63 8.01 -21.09
C THR A 597 -21.81 7.04 -21.04
N THR A 598 -21.68 5.99 -20.26
CA THR A 598 -22.74 4.99 -20.09
C THR A 598 -23.65 5.41 -18.94
N GLU A 599 -24.78 6.06 -19.22
CA GLU A 599 -25.85 6.25 -18.23
C GLU A 599 -26.54 4.90 -17.99
N TYR A 600 -26.71 4.53 -16.72
CA TYR A 600 -27.46 3.33 -16.32
C TYR A 600 -28.87 3.71 -15.94
N ILE A 601 -29.85 3.02 -16.52
CA ILE A 601 -31.27 3.31 -16.31
C ILE A 601 -31.90 2.17 -15.51
N ARG A 602 -32.73 2.54 -14.53
CA ARG A 602 -33.58 1.59 -13.80
C ARG A 602 -34.51 0.92 -14.80
N SER A 603 -34.45 -0.41 -14.85
CA SER A 603 -35.28 -1.17 -15.76
C SER A 603 -36.64 -1.44 -15.12
N ASP A 604 -37.73 -1.15 -15.83
CA ASP A 604 -39.09 -1.54 -15.43
C ASP A 604 -39.41 -3.00 -15.83
N LEU A 605 -38.41 -3.77 -16.27
CA LEU A 605 -38.60 -5.14 -16.75
C LEU A 605 -38.97 -6.09 -15.60
N VAL A 606 -40.08 -6.81 -15.80
CA VAL A 606 -40.61 -7.83 -14.89
C VAL A 606 -40.90 -9.10 -15.69
N GLY A 607 -40.64 -10.26 -15.13
CA GLY A 607 -40.78 -11.53 -15.83
C GLY A 607 -39.61 -12.48 -15.58
N THR A 608 -39.48 -13.48 -16.45
CA THR A 608 -38.46 -14.53 -16.28
C THR A 608 -37.21 -14.16 -17.07
N PHE A 609 -36.08 -14.23 -16.39
CA PHE A 609 -34.75 -13.98 -16.90
C PHE A 609 -33.92 -15.26 -16.88
N ARG A 610 -33.04 -15.40 -17.87
CA ARG A 610 -32.02 -16.44 -17.90
C ARG A 610 -30.67 -15.83 -18.20
N VAL A 611 -29.69 -16.07 -17.35
CA VAL A 611 -28.31 -15.57 -17.45
C VAL A 611 -27.37 -16.75 -17.70
N LEU A 612 -26.57 -16.67 -18.76
CA LEU A 612 -25.45 -17.56 -19.01
C LEU A 612 -24.27 -17.13 -18.14
N ILE A 613 -23.79 -18.07 -17.35
CA ILE A 613 -22.60 -17.98 -16.51
C ILE A 613 -21.55 -18.87 -17.17
N ASP A 614 -20.68 -18.25 -17.98
CA ASP A 614 -19.60 -18.92 -18.72
C ASP A 614 -18.39 -19.15 -17.81
N ASN A 615 -17.88 -20.39 -17.82
CA ASN A 615 -16.75 -20.83 -16.99
C ASN A 615 -15.62 -21.41 -17.84
N ASP A 616 -14.67 -20.56 -18.20
CA ASP A 616 -13.41 -20.97 -18.85
C ASP A 616 -12.37 -21.58 -17.87
N ALA A 617 -12.67 -21.65 -16.56
CA ALA A 617 -11.69 -22.04 -15.53
C ALA A 617 -12.22 -23.10 -14.57
N ALA A 618 -11.91 -24.36 -14.87
CA ALA A 618 -11.97 -25.54 -13.98
C ALA A 618 -13.26 -25.68 -13.12
N ALA A 619 -14.15 -26.59 -13.52
CA ALA A 619 -15.33 -26.89 -12.72
C ALA A 619 -14.95 -27.39 -11.31
N PRO A 620 -15.76 -27.07 -10.28
CA PRO A 620 -15.49 -27.52 -8.93
C PRO A 620 -15.50 -29.07 -8.82
N PRO A 621 -14.69 -29.67 -7.93
CA PRO A 621 -14.74 -31.10 -7.64
C PRO A 621 -16.15 -31.59 -7.29
N ARG A 622 -16.49 -32.82 -7.70
CA ARG A 622 -17.76 -33.47 -7.30
C ARG A 622 -17.88 -33.51 -5.77
N GLY A 623 -19.03 -33.06 -5.26
CA GLY A 623 -19.35 -33.08 -3.82
C GLY A 623 -19.19 -31.75 -3.08
N GLN A 624 -18.66 -30.70 -3.73
CA GLN A 624 -18.68 -29.34 -3.15
C GLN A 624 -20.08 -28.73 -3.17
N ARG A 625 -20.29 -27.69 -2.36
CA ARG A 625 -21.55 -26.92 -2.35
C ARG A 625 -21.40 -25.64 -3.16
N ILE A 626 -22.47 -25.21 -3.81
CA ILE A 626 -22.57 -23.95 -4.56
C ILE A 626 -23.58 -23.02 -3.90
N ILE A 627 -23.29 -21.72 -3.92
CA ILE A 627 -24.23 -20.65 -3.57
C ILE A 627 -24.29 -19.61 -4.71
N VAL A 628 -25.44 -18.97 -4.88
CA VAL A 628 -25.69 -17.89 -5.85
C VAL A 628 -25.73 -16.56 -5.10
N ARG A 629 -25.06 -15.53 -5.64
CA ARG A 629 -25.17 -14.15 -5.13
C ARG A 629 -26.13 -13.34 -5.99
N PHE A 630 -27.21 -12.87 -5.38
CA PHE A 630 -28.11 -11.87 -5.95
C PHE A 630 -27.62 -10.48 -5.58
N GLN A 631 -27.51 -9.61 -6.57
CA GLN A 631 -26.92 -8.29 -6.43
C GLN A 631 -27.95 -7.28 -5.90
N GLY A 632 -27.62 -6.54 -4.84
CA GLY A 632 -28.50 -5.50 -4.30
C GLY A 632 -28.62 -4.26 -5.18
N ARG A 633 -29.68 -3.46 -4.99
CA ARG A 633 -30.01 -2.31 -5.85
C ARG A 633 -29.24 -1.01 -5.57
N GLY A 634 -28.44 -0.92 -4.52
CA GLY A 634 -27.91 0.38 -4.10
C GLY A 634 -28.73 1.03 -2.99
N SER A 635 -28.07 1.89 -2.22
CA SER A 635 -28.68 2.71 -1.18
C SER A 635 -29.80 3.56 -1.80
N GLY A 636 -31.02 3.44 -1.27
CA GLY A 636 -32.20 4.13 -1.81
C GLY A 636 -32.85 3.44 -3.03
N GLY A 637 -32.33 2.28 -3.45
CA GLY A 637 -32.87 1.48 -4.55
C GLY A 637 -34.06 0.58 -4.18
N GLY A 638 -34.31 0.36 -2.89
CA GLY A 638 -35.30 -0.57 -2.35
C GLY A 638 -34.99 -2.05 -2.62
N ALA A 639 -35.68 -2.96 -1.93
CA ALA A 639 -35.58 -4.40 -2.18
C ALA A 639 -36.32 -4.82 -3.46
N TYR A 640 -35.89 -5.92 -4.09
CA TYR A 640 -36.67 -6.61 -5.14
C TYR A 640 -36.97 -8.03 -4.74
N VAL A 641 -38.03 -8.61 -5.32
CA VAL A 641 -38.45 -9.98 -5.05
C VAL A 641 -38.05 -10.87 -6.22
N VAL A 642 -37.42 -11.99 -5.88
CA VAL A 642 -37.20 -13.13 -6.77
C VAL A 642 -38.22 -14.19 -6.39
N ARG A 643 -39.14 -14.51 -7.30
CA ARG A 643 -40.23 -15.46 -7.05
C ARG A 643 -39.79 -16.92 -7.13
N ASP A 644 -38.88 -17.19 -8.06
CA ASP A 644 -38.32 -18.52 -8.27
C ASP A 644 -36.97 -18.41 -8.96
N ALA A 645 -36.04 -19.33 -8.65
CA ALA A 645 -34.70 -19.35 -9.22
C ALA A 645 -34.13 -20.78 -9.35
N TYR A 646 -33.46 -21.07 -10.48
CA TYR A 646 -32.91 -22.38 -10.81
C TYR A 646 -31.55 -22.26 -11.47
N LEU A 647 -30.61 -23.11 -11.05
CA LEU A 647 -29.30 -23.26 -11.66
C LEU A 647 -29.24 -24.55 -12.47
N ALA A 648 -28.80 -24.49 -13.72
CA ALA A 648 -28.67 -25.65 -14.59
C ALA A 648 -27.38 -25.60 -15.42
N GLN A 649 -26.83 -26.77 -15.77
CA GLN A 649 -25.66 -26.85 -16.64
C GLN A 649 -26.04 -26.78 -18.13
N ARG A 650 -25.30 -26.00 -18.93
CA ARG A 650 -25.51 -25.88 -20.38
C ARG A 650 -25.08 -27.14 -21.13
N ARG A 651 -25.90 -27.60 -22.08
CA ARG A 651 -25.55 -28.69 -23.01
C ARG A 651 -25.83 -28.30 -24.46
N GLY A 652 -24.79 -27.82 -25.16
CA GLY A 652 -24.85 -27.41 -26.56
C GLY A 652 -25.13 -25.92 -26.75
N ASN A 653 -25.50 -25.54 -27.98
CA ASN A 653 -25.81 -24.15 -28.35
C ASN A 653 -27.30 -23.81 -28.26
N THR A 654 -28.15 -24.75 -27.84
CA THR A 654 -29.57 -24.52 -27.66
C THR A 654 -29.86 -24.05 -26.23
N LEU A 655 -30.93 -23.27 -26.05
CA LEU A 655 -31.43 -22.78 -24.75
C LEU A 655 -32.01 -23.92 -23.87
N ASN A 656 -31.77 -25.18 -24.21
CA ASN A 656 -32.45 -26.34 -23.62
C ASN A 656 -31.80 -26.74 -22.29
N VAL A 657 -32.63 -26.89 -21.26
CA VAL A 657 -32.28 -27.56 -20.00
C VAL A 657 -33.03 -28.90 -20.00
N VAL A 658 -32.38 -30.00 -19.65
CA VAL A 658 -33.10 -31.28 -19.53
C VAL A 658 -33.85 -31.29 -18.19
N SER A 659 -35.13 -31.72 -18.20
CA SER A 659 -35.88 -31.95 -16.97
C SER A 659 -35.12 -32.92 -16.04
N GLY A 660 -34.89 -32.50 -14.78
CA GLY A 660 -34.13 -33.29 -13.80
C GLY A 660 -32.63 -32.97 -13.69
N THR A 661 -32.11 -31.96 -14.42
CA THR A 661 -30.69 -31.54 -14.31
C THR A 661 -30.50 -30.11 -13.78
N SER A 662 -31.50 -29.56 -13.10
CA SER A 662 -31.46 -28.22 -12.48
C SER A 662 -31.58 -28.32 -10.97
N GLU A 663 -30.78 -27.54 -10.25
CA GLU A 663 -30.90 -27.38 -8.80
C GLU A 663 -31.68 -26.09 -8.50
N ARG A 664 -32.61 -26.15 -7.55
CA ARG A 664 -33.39 -24.99 -7.14
C ARG A 664 -32.54 -24.11 -6.22
N VAL A 665 -32.60 -22.81 -6.44
CA VAL A 665 -31.91 -21.80 -5.63
C VAL A 665 -32.88 -21.32 -4.55
N LEU A 666 -32.53 -21.54 -3.29
CA LEU A 666 -33.34 -21.16 -2.13
C LEU A 666 -32.62 -20.06 -1.35
N ALA A 667 -33.33 -19.29 -0.54
CA ALA A 667 -32.72 -18.43 0.47
C ALA A 667 -33.52 -18.52 1.79
N GLY A 668 -32.87 -19.01 2.85
CA GLY A 668 -33.55 -19.29 4.12
C GLY A 668 -34.66 -20.33 3.97
N ASP A 669 -34.41 -21.39 3.18
CA ASP A 669 -35.35 -22.45 2.82
C ASP A 669 -36.61 -21.99 2.04
N ARG A 670 -36.58 -20.77 1.47
CA ARG A 670 -37.69 -20.20 0.70
C ARG A 670 -37.38 -20.16 -0.79
N THR A 671 -38.38 -20.46 -1.61
CA THR A 671 -38.32 -20.35 -3.08
C THR A 671 -38.51 -18.92 -3.55
N GLU A 672 -39.32 -18.14 -2.82
CA GLU A 672 -39.53 -16.72 -3.03
C GLU A 672 -38.79 -15.95 -1.93
N PHE A 673 -37.96 -14.99 -2.32
CA PHE A 673 -37.15 -14.21 -1.39
C PHE A 673 -36.96 -12.77 -1.87
N ALA A 674 -36.89 -11.86 -0.89
CA ALA A 674 -36.55 -10.47 -1.12
C ALA A 674 -35.03 -10.29 -1.09
N VAL A 675 -34.48 -9.71 -2.15
CA VAL A 675 -33.08 -9.29 -2.23
C VAL A 675 -33.01 -7.83 -1.73
N PRO A 676 -32.35 -7.57 -0.59
CA PRO A 676 -32.24 -6.23 -0.02
C PRO A 676 -31.28 -5.36 -0.85
N GLU A 677 -31.21 -4.07 -0.53
CA GLU A 677 -30.32 -3.11 -1.19
C GLU A 677 -28.84 -3.52 -1.17
N SER A 678 -28.43 -4.32 -0.18
CA SER A 678 -27.08 -4.88 -0.01
C SER A 678 -26.81 -6.17 -0.80
N GLY A 679 -27.84 -6.83 -1.35
CA GLY A 679 -27.74 -8.14 -1.97
C GLY A 679 -28.00 -9.30 -1.01
N LEU A 680 -28.07 -10.52 -1.56
CA LEU A 680 -28.46 -11.75 -0.85
C LEU A 680 -27.67 -12.95 -1.36
N TYR A 681 -27.30 -13.85 -0.45
CA TYR A 681 -26.77 -15.17 -0.77
C TYR A 681 -27.88 -16.23 -0.71
N SER A 682 -27.86 -17.16 -1.66
CA SER A 682 -28.68 -18.36 -1.59
C SER A 682 -28.17 -19.32 -0.51
N ASP A 683 -29.03 -20.26 -0.13
CA ASP A 683 -28.65 -21.47 0.59
C ASP A 683 -27.69 -22.30 -0.27
N ALA A 684 -26.81 -23.04 0.40
CA ALA A 684 -25.79 -23.85 -0.25
C ALA A 684 -26.39 -25.13 -0.84
N MET A 685 -26.29 -25.30 -2.16
CA MET A 685 -26.82 -26.43 -2.91
C MET A 685 -25.71 -27.42 -3.33
N PRO A 686 -25.97 -28.73 -3.39
CA PRO A 686 -24.94 -29.71 -3.77
C PRO A 686 -24.53 -29.55 -5.24
N TYR A 687 -23.22 -29.59 -5.53
CA TYR A 687 -22.71 -29.61 -6.89
C TYR A 687 -22.90 -30.99 -7.52
N ARG A 688 -23.98 -31.16 -8.29
CA ARG A 688 -24.32 -32.41 -9.00
C ARG A 688 -24.07 -32.36 -10.51
N PHE A 689 -23.48 -31.27 -11.01
CA PHE A 689 -23.24 -31.05 -12.43
C PHE A 689 -21.98 -31.78 -12.93
N ASP A 690 -21.87 -31.97 -14.26
CA ASP A 690 -20.73 -32.65 -14.88
C ASP A 690 -19.48 -31.75 -14.85
N PRO A 691 -18.42 -32.08 -14.10
CA PRO A 691 -17.24 -31.22 -13.99
C PRO A 691 -16.45 -31.05 -15.30
N SER A 692 -16.77 -31.81 -16.36
CA SER A 692 -16.13 -31.64 -17.68
C SER A 692 -16.74 -30.51 -18.54
N ARG A 693 -17.81 -29.84 -18.07
CA ARG A 693 -18.50 -28.77 -18.83
C ARG A 693 -18.64 -27.51 -17.97
N GLY A 694 -18.14 -26.38 -18.48
CA GLY A 694 -18.01 -25.13 -17.73
C GLY A 694 -19.30 -24.32 -17.59
N ASP A 695 -20.14 -24.26 -18.60
CA ASP A 695 -21.19 -23.23 -18.65
C ASP A 695 -22.46 -23.59 -17.86
N TYR A 696 -23.03 -22.59 -17.17
CA TYR A 696 -24.28 -22.71 -16.43
C TYR A 696 -25.30 -21.66 -16.87
N PHE A 697 -26.59 -21.98 -16.74
CA PHE A 697 -27.68 -21.03 -16.82
C PHE A 697 -28.31 -20.86 -15.44
N LEU A 698 -28.38 -19.62 -14.98
CA LEU A 698 -29.24 -19.24 -13.87
C LEU A 698 -30.53 -18.64 -14.43
N THR A 699 -31.67 -19.25 -14.12
CA THR A 699 -33.00 -18.78 -14.51
C THR A 699 -33.70 -18.24 -13.27
N PHE A 700 -34.27 -17.04 -13.30
CA PHE A 700 -35.00 -16.47 -12.18
C PHE A 700 -36.16 -15.57 -12.63
N THR A 701 -37.15 -15.35 -11.77
CA THR A 701 -38.32 -14.50 -12.07
C THR A 701 -38.36 -13.29 -11.16
N LEU A 702 -38.48 -12.08 -11.75
CA LEU A 702 -38.61 -10.82 -11.03
C LEU A 702 -40.04 -10.29 -11.10
N ASP A 703 -40.57 -9.89 -9.94
CA ASP A 703 -41.90 -9.29 -9.82
C ASP A 703 -41.88 -7.75 -9.83
N SER A 704 -40.70 -7.14 -9.76
CA SER A 704 -40.50 -5.69 -9.90
C SER A 704 -39.20 -5.41 -10.65
N GLY A 705 -39.14 -4.25 -11.32
CA GLY A 705 -37.99 -3.83 -12.10
C GLY A 705 -36.66 -3.91 -11.34
N ALA A 706 -35.57 -4.28 -12.02
CA ALA A 706 -34.22 -4.40 -11.42
C ALA A 706 -33.19 -3.44 -12.04
N VAL A 707 -31.99 -3.41 -11.45
CA VAL A 707 -30.80 -2.61 -11.83
C VAL A 707 -30.02 -3.40 -12.92
N ASN A 708 -29.37 -2.90 -13.98
CA ASN A 708 -29.03 -1.58 -14.54
C ASN A 708 -28.77 -1.83 -16.05
N LEU A 709 -29.39 -1.09 -16.99
CA LEU A 709 -29.14 -1.24 -18.44
C LEU A 709 -28.21 -0.11 -18.95
N PRO A 710 -26.99 -0.36 -19.48
CA PRO A 710 -26.28 0.50 -20.41
C PRO A 710 -27.12 0.76 -21.66
N ALA A 711 -27.42 2.03 -21.90
CA ALA A 711 -28.10 2.49 -23.12
C ALA A 711 -27.31 2.20 -24.42
N SER A 712 -26.01 1.92 -24.34
CA SER A 712 -25.08 1.88 -25.48
C SER A 712 -24.63 0.49 -25.95
N GLN A 713 -24.92 -0.59 -25.21
CA GLN A 713 -24.42 -1.93 -25.58
C GLN A 713 -25.56 -2.77 -26.13
N SER A 714 -25.74 -2.87 -27.45
CA SER A 714 -26.82 -3.67 -28.05
C SER A 714 -26.36 -4.98 -28.69
N MET A 715 -25.08 -5.37 -28.63
CA MET A 715 -24.58 -6.41 -29.53
C MET A 715 -23.73 -7.56 -28.97
N GLN A 716 -23.58 -7.76 -27.66
CA GLN A 716 -23.03 -9.02 -27.12
C GLN A 716 -23.77 -9.38 -25.81
N THR A 717 -24.49 -10.52 -25.75
CA THR A 717 -25.38 -10.84 -24.61
C THR A 717 -25.25 -12.27 -24.11
N SER A 718 -25.25 -12.43 -22.77
CA SER A 718 -25.44 -13.67 -22.00
C SER A 718 -26.82 -13.77 -21.33
N THR A 719 -27.68 -12.74 -21.43
CA THR A 719 -28.98 -12.66 -20.73
C THR A 719 -30.18 -12.65 -21.67
N TYR A 720 -31.22 -13.42 -21.31
CA TYR A 720 -32.46 -13.60 -22.08
C TYR A 720 -33.67 -13.24 -21.20
N TYR A 721 -34.64 -12.48 -21.75
CA TYR A 721 -35.83 -11.99 -21.04
C TYR A 721 -37.14 -12.51 -21.66
N ILE A 722 -38.10 -12.88 -20.81
CA ILE A 722 -39.48 -13.23 -21.17
C ILE A 722 -40.44 -12.32 -20.40
N PRO A 723 -41.25 -11.49 -21.09
CA PRO A 723 -42.26 -10.66 -20.46
C PRO A 723 -43.32 -11.48 -19.71
N SER A 724 -43.76 -10.96 -18.57
CA SER A 724 -44.79 -11.57 -17.71
C SER A 724 -46.13 -11.89 -18.41
N GLY A 725 -46.46 -11.22 -19.51
CA GLY A 725 -47.69 -11.44 -20.29
C GLY A 725 -47.73 -12.70 -21.17
N VAL A 726 -46.64 -13.48 -21.24
CA VAL A 726 -46.55 -14.72 -22.04
C VAL A 726 -46.78 -15.98 -21.17
N ALA A 727 -47.18 -15.80 -19.90
CA ALA A 727 -47.23 -16.81 -18.84
C ALA A 727 -48.34 -17.89 -18.96
N GLY A 728 -48.75 -18.26 -20.16
CA GLY A 728 -49.76 -19.30 -20.42
C GLY A 728 -49.20 -20.66 -20.85
N SER A 729 -47.93 -20.75 -21.27
CA SER A 729 -47.35 -22.01 -21.74
C SER A 729 -46.36 -22.59 -20.74
N ASP A 730 -46.54 -23.87 -20.48
CA ASP A 730 -45.76 -24.74 -19.61
C ASP A 730 -44.30 -24.86 -20.10
N PHE A 731 -43.49 -23.82 -19.88
CA PHE A 731 -42.06 -23.77 -20.24
C PHE A 731 -41.16 -24.52 -19.23
N SER A 732 -41.73 -25.49 -18.50
CA SER A 732 -41.11 -26.24 -17.40
C SER A 732 -39.96 -27.18 -17.81
N GLY A 733 -39.40 -27.01 -19.00
CA GLY A 733 -38.18 -27.71 -19.40
C GLY A 733 -37.82 -27.63 -20.88
N ASP A 734 -38.77 -27.34 -21.76
CA ASP A 734 -38.52 -27.34 -23.21
C ASP A 734 -38.40 -25.93 -23.79
N TRP A 735 -37.20 -25.58 -24.25
CA TRP A 735 -36.86 -24.26 -24.81
C TRP A 735 -36.63 -24.31 -26.34
N THR A 736 -37.12 -25.35 -27.02
CA THR A 736 -36.83 -25.63 -28.44
C THR A 736 -37.48 -24.69 -29.47
N GLY A 737 -38.34 -23.74 -29.08
CA GLY A 737 -39.05 -22.82 -30.01
C GLY A 737 -38.67 -21.34 -29.89
N PHE A 738 -37.61 -21.01 -29.16
CA PHE A 738 -37.46 -19.70 -28.54
C PHE A 738 -37.02 -18.52 -29.45
N SER A 739 -36.62 -18.71 -30.71
CA SER A 739 -35.98 -17.64 -31.49
C SER A 739 -36.90 -16.50 -31.95
N SER A 740 -38.22 -16.65 -31.90
CA SER A 740 -39.18 -15.77 -32.59
C SER A 740 -39.76 -14.60 -31.75
N VAL A 741 -39.47 -14.50 -30.45
CA VAL A 741 -40.16 -13.54 -29.53
C VAL A 741 -39.22 -12.59 -28.75
N TYR A 742 -37.92 -12.54 -29.06
CA TYR A 742 -36.96 -11.85 -28.18
C TYR A 742 -36.72 -10.36 -28.45
N ARG A 743 -36.59 -9.60 -27.35
CA ARG A 743 -35.64 -8.47 -27.24
C ARG A 743 -34.44 -8.93 -26.42
N ARG A 744 -33.23 -8.82 -26.98
CA ARG A 744 -31.97 -9.07 -26.26
C ARG A 744 -31.65 -7.87 -25.39
N PHE A 745 -31.30 -8.11 -24.13
CA PHE A 745 -30.84 -7.07 -23.21
C PHE A 745 -29.41 -7.42 -22.78
N SER A 746 -28.53 -6.45 -22.89
CA SER A 746 -27.08 -6.60 -22.66
C SER A 746 -26.66 -6.53 -21.21
N SER A 747 -27.60 -6.38 -20.27
CA SER A 747 -27.21 -5.80 -19.00
C SER A 747 -28.29 -5.90 -17.94
N ILE A 748 -28.40 -7.08 -17.32
CA ILE A 748 -29.21 -7.23 -16.11
C ILE A 748 -28.27 -7.75 -15.03
N HIS A 749 -27.83 -6.82 -14.19
CA HIS A 749 -26.89 -7.07 -13.10
C HIS A 749 -27.61 -7.49 -11.81
N ALA A 750 -28.61 -8.38 -11.91
CA ALA A 750 -29.34 -8.90 -10.75
C ALA A 750 -28.60 -10.06 -10.05
N VAL A 751 -27.54 -10.58 -10.67
CA VAL A 751 -26.76 -11.75 -10.21
C VAL A 751 -25.29 -11.44 -10.42
N SER A 752 -24.48 -11.55 -9.36
CA SER A 752 -23.05 -11.21 -9.41
C SER A 752 -22.12 -12.42 -9.54
N GLY A 753 -22.65 -13.65 -9.43
CA GLY A 753 -21.90 -14.87 -9.71
C GLY A 753 -22.27 -16.10 -8.89
N LEU A 754 -21.58 -17.22 -9.16
CA LEU A 754 -21.62 -18.47 -8.40
C LEU A 754 -20.40 -18.58 -7.50
N MET A 755 -20.55 -19.05 -6.26
CA MET A 755 -19.43 -19.40 -5.40
C MET A 755 -19.49 -20.86 -4.99
N CYS A 756 -18.31 -21.46 -4.77
CA CYS A 756 -18.14 -22.86 -4.42
C CYS A 756 -17.33 -23.03 -3.14
N GLU A 757 -17.75 -23.95 -2.28
CA GLU A 757 -17.08 -24.29 -1.01
C GLU A 757 -15.69 -24.90 -1.27
N MET A 758 -14.63 -24.32 -0.70
CA MET A 758 -13.23 -24.78 -0.85
C MET A 758 -12.95 -26.10 -0.17
#